data_AF-A0A9E6JTB2-F1
#
_entry.id   AF-A0A9E6JTB2-F1
#
_cell.length_a   1.000
_cell.length_b   1.000
_cell.length_c   1.000
_cell.angle_alpha   90.00
_cell.angle_beta   90.00
_cell.angle_gamma   90.00
#
_symmetry.space_group_name_H-M   'P 1'
#
loop_
_entity.id
_entity.type
_entity.pdbx_description
1 polymer ?
#
loop_
_entity_poly.entity_id
_entity_poly.type
_entity_poly.pdbx_seq_one_letter_code
_entity_poly.pdbx_strand_id
1 'polypeptide(L)'
;MDDTKENISIEQLSKIENLSVRSTNVCEWNGLKDLTAILSYYGENNNFLSLRNCGQKSNIELIKLCKRNENFLIKAIKTVTENPLQKQLEILTARQKQILNNVINSQLKELSKRANNAIKVFANSDASLKSLYEIIINPNFDIKNFRNVGGKTEEELKDFFKNLRDQLELISVFNDEKELTIELFSTYLKRKFDVEQDVLKEIFNNYNLENRLPLFKALLVLINRELVFTNKEKEVFEKGLNFWQENNAKTLEEIAVICNVTKERMRQIKNRLLDELREKFAFIKGFELEAINLYGIDFTNDFILLTEELVCEINEKEKNTFNHLFINLIFSILFEDSLKIVGNIESAIFNSAKARGVQHNWCSTYLIKNELFNLYDFEAFVNDIDKRLSERIEEDYSFHFETYLHKFLKVEYSGDLMSIIPIAEHILYNEFVLTLDRYEQITFKRNTKKQVFEYVYDILGDKNEPLTVYQIYEILNANFPDVTKNAKALRGSCQRAPNLIYFGRSSTYGLKNWEDNESIKGGTIRSITEEYLLNFNSPKHIFEITEHINRFRDTNAKNIHANLKLDESGTFELFPQSFVGLKIKSKYPEYQKYYTIPRFLGKSIMAFLRNKEQLFINDLINFVSSKTNLSSDDALLVIRQLEVDKYLIIENSTVVNNGKY
;
A
#
# COMPACT_ATOMS: atom_id res chain seq x y z
N MET A 1 65.57 30.27 29.01
CA MET A 1 66.23 31.45 28.44
C MET A 1 65.77 31.55 27.00
N ASP A 2 64.95 32.56 26.76
CA ASP A 2 64.37 33.13 25.53
C ASP A 2 64.16 32.28 24.25
N ASP A 3 62.89 32.26 23.83
CA ASP A 3 62.32 31.55 22.67
C ASP A 3 62.15 32.49 21.44
N THR A 4 63.02 33.49 21.33
CA THR A 4 63.13 34.38 20.17
C THR A 4 64.60 34.64 19.87
N LYS A 5 65.20 33.80 19.04
CA LYS A 5 66.42 34.16 18.31
C LYS A 5 66.23 33.88 16.83
N GLU A 6 66.25 34.98 16.08
CA GLU A 6 66.33 35.07 14.63
C GLU A 6 67.33 34.06 14.06
N ASN A 7 67.06 33.54 12.86
CA ASN A 7 67.99 32.72 12.11
C ASN A 7 69.35 33.45 12.01
N ILE A 8 70.34 32.98 12.77
CA ILE A 8 71.61 33.69 13.00
C ILE A 8 72.40 33.68 11.68
N SER A 9 72.88 34.83 11.23
CA SER A 9 73.67 34.92 10.00
C SER A 9 75.04 34.27 10.15
N ILE A 10 75.67 33.86 9.05
CA ILE A 10 77.01 33.26 9.04
C ILE A 10 78.08 34.18 9.66
N GLU A 11 77.94 35.50 9.46
CA GLU A 11 78.81 36.50 10.10
C GLU A 11 78.67 36.50 11.62
N GLN A 12 77.45 36.37 12.14
CA GLN A 12 77.19 36.29 13.58
C GLN A 12 77.62 34.92 14.15
N LEU A 13 77.33 33.83 13.45
CA LEU A 13 77.74 32.46 13.80
C LEU A 13 79.25 32.34 13.91
N SER A 14 80.00 32.90 12.97
CA SER A 14 81.46 32.83 13.00
C SER A 14 82.06 33.41 14.28
N LYS A 15 81.42 34.46 14.83
CA LYS A 15 81.84 35.10 16.08
C LYS A 15 81.39 34.31 17.31
N ILE A 16 80.15 33.79 17.31
CA ILE A 16 79.56 33.07 18.45
C ILE A 16 80.21 31.68 18.62
N GLU A 17 80.40 30.96 17.52
CA GLU A 17 80.91 29.58 17.50
C GLU A 17 82.42 29.51 17.24
N ASN A 18 83.06 30.68 17.11
CA ASN A 18 84.48 30.84 16.83
C ASN A 18 84.94 30.01 15.60
N LEU A 19 84.18 30.09 14.52
CA LEU A 19 84.45 29.35 13.29
C LEU A 19 85.72 29.89 12.64
N SER A 20 86.54 28.99 12.08
CA SER A 20 87.69 29.42 11.28
C SER A 20 87.25 30.27 10.09
N VAL A 21 88.05 31.29 9.75
CA VAL A 21 87.85 32.15 8.55
C VAL A 21 87.60 31.29 7.31
N ARG A 22 88.28 30.15 7.21
CA ARG A 22 88.10 29.22 6.10
C ARG A 22 86.70 28.60 6.06
N SER A 23 86.14 28.16 7.19
CA SER A 23 84.81 27.56 7.23
C SER A 23 83.70 28.60 7.04
N THR A 24 83.89 29.82 7.55
CA THR A 24 83.01 30.97 7.26
C THR A 24 82.97 31.26 5.75
N ASN A 25 84.14 31.34 5.10
CA ASN A 25 84.22 31.57 3.65
C ASN A 25 83.63 30.41 2.84
N VAL A 26 83.79 29.15 3.30
CA VAL A 26 83.14 27.98 2.67
C VAL A 26 81.62 28.15 2.69
N CYS A 27 81.04 28.55 3.82
CA CYS A 27 79.60 28.81 3.91
C CYS A 27 79.18 29.98 3.01
N GLU A 28 79.87 31.11 3.05
CA GLU A 28 79.54 32.30 2.23
C GLU A 28 79.62 32.02 0.72
N TRP A 29 80.72 31.41 0.25
CA TRP A 29 80.92 31.14 -1.18
C TRP A 29 79.94 30.12 -1.75
N ASN A 30 79.38 29.26 -0.91
CA ASN A 30 78.39 28.26 -1.31
C ASN A 30 76.96 28.66 -0.92
N GLY A 31 76.73 29.92 -0.52
CA GLY A 31 75.40 30.47 -0.27
C GLY A 31 74.74 30.01 1.04
N LEU A 32 75.49 29.38 1.96
CA LEU A 32 75.01 28.98 3.29
C LEU A 32 75.09 30.17 4.26
N LYS A 33 74.17 31.12 4.08
CA LYS A 33 74.24 32.46 4.70
C LYS A 33 73.81 32.52 6.17
N ASP A 34 73.25 31.44 6.71
CA ASP A 34 72.72 31.39 8.07
C ASP A 34 72.74 29.97 8.65
N LEU A 35 72.44 29.83 9.94
CA LEU A 35 72.48 28.55 10.65
C LEU A 35 71.54 27.53 9.99
N THR A 36 70.34 27.96 9.61
CA THR A 36 69.33 27.08 9.01
C THR A 36 69.84 26.49 7.69
N ALA A 37 70.42 27.31 6.81
CA ALA A 37 70.98 26.83 5.54
C ALA A 37 72.10 25.80 5.75
N ILE A 38 72.96 26.00 6.76
CA ILE A 38 74.05 25.07 7.09
C ILE A 38 73.51 23.74 7.62
N LEU A 39 72.52 23.80 8.53
CA LEU A 39 71.88 22.62 9.11
C LEU A 39 71.12 21.81 8.05
N SER A 40 70.39 22.49 7.15
CA SER A 40 69.68 21.84 6.03
C SER A 40 70.63 21.13 5.07
N TYR A 41 71.72 21.79 4.67
CA TYR A 41 72.73 21.19 3.80
C TYR A 41 73.34 19.92 4.42
N TYR A 42 73.65 19.96 5.73
CA TYR A 42 74.18 18.80 6.45
C TYR A 42 73.17 17.66 6.56
N GLY A 43 71.88 17.97 6.77
CA GLY A 43 70.81 16.98 6.82
C GLY A 43 70.67 16.18 5.52
N GLU A 44 70.86 16.82 4.37
CA GLU A 44 70.79 16.16 3.06
C GLU A 44 72.06 15.39 2.69
N ASN A 45 73.24 15.95 3.00
CA ASN A 45 74.52 15.48 2.45
C ASN A 45 75.40 14.74 3.48
N ASN A 46 75.05 14.74 4.77
CA ASN A 46 75.78 14.16 5.90
C ASN A 46 77.23 14.68 6.09
N ASN A 47 77.71 15.57 5.23
CA ASN A 47 79.00 16.24 5.28
C ASN A 47 79.01 17.43 4.30
N PHE A 48 80.10 18.19 4.29
CA PHE A 48 80.29 19.41 3.51
C PHE A 48 81.41 19.28 2.46
N LEU A 49 81.93 18.07 2.20
CA LEU A 49 83.10 17.88 1.32
C LEU A 49 82.80 18.18 -0.15
N SER A 50 81.54 18.12 -0.55
CA SER A 50 81.05 18.49 -1.88
C SER A 50 80.99 20.01 -2.11
N LEU A 51 81.11 20.83 -1.07
CA LEU A 51 81.12 22.29 -1.20
C LEU A 51 82.44 22.80 -1.75
N ARG A 52 82.35 23.82 -2.61
CA ARG A 52 83.52 24.47 -3.20
C ARG A 52 84.45 24.97 -2.09
N ASN A 53 85.73 24.61 -2.19
CA ASN A 53 86.82 24.96 -1.27
C ASN A 53 86.73 24.36 0.16
N CYS A 54 85.80 23.43 0.41
CA CYS A 54 85.68 22.75 1.70
C CYS A 54 86.71 21.61 1.83
N GLY A 55 87.74 21.83 2.64
CA GLY A 55 88.72 20.80 3.00
C GLY A 55 88.30 19.99 4.22
N GLN A 56 88.97 18.87 4.50
CA GLN A 56 88.64 17.98 5.63
C GLN A 56 88.50 18.70 6.98
N LYS A 57 89.35 19.69 7.26
CA LYS A 57 89.29 20.47 8.51
C LYS A 57 88.03 21.32 8.61
N SER A 58 87.65 22.02 7.54
CA SER A 58 86.43 22.83 7.49
C SER A 58 85.17 21.97 7.53
N ASN A 59 85.20 20.82 6.84
CA ASN A 59 84.14 19.83 6.93
C ASN A 59 83.91 19.38 8.38
N ILE A 60 84.95 18.95 9.10
CA ILE A 60 84.83 18.50 10.49
C ILE A 60 84.32 19.62 11.40
N GLU A 61 84.76 20.86 11.20
CA GLU A 61 84.33 22.02 11.97
C GLU A 61 82.84 22.32 11.77
N LEU A 62 82.35 22.32 10.54
CA LEU A 62 80.93 22.52 10.21
C LEU A 62 80.05 21.35 10.68
N ILE A 63 80.54 20.11 10.62
CA ILE A 63 79.86 18.94 11.19
C ILE A 63 79.72 19.10 12.71
N LYS A 64 80.76 19.55 13.41
CA LYS A 64 80.70 19.80 14.85
C LYS A 64 79.70 20.91 15.19
N LEU A 65 79.64 21.97 14.38
CA LEU A 65 78.64 23.02 14.50
C LEU A 65 77.21 22.45 14.40
N CYS A 66 76.96 21.59 13.40
CA CYS A 66 75.67 20.93 13.22
C CYS A 66 75.30 20.01 14.38
N LYS A 67 76.25 19.20 14.87
CA LYS A 67 76.05 18.31 16.01
C LYS A 67 75.81 19.05 17.33
N ARG A 68 76.37 20.24 17.52
CA ARG A 68 76.08 21.08 18.70
C ARG A 68 74.69 21.70 18.66
N ASN A 69 74.16 21.89 17.45
CA ASN A 69 72.84 22.46 17.20
C ASN A 69 71.81 21.37 16.85
N GLU A 70 71.95 20.18 17.44
CA GLU A 70 71.15 18.98 17.11
C GLU A 70 69.63 19.20 17.25
N ASN A 71 69.19 19.96 18.26
CA ASN A 71 67.77 20.33 18.42
C ASN A 71 67.26 21.24 17.28
N PHE A 72 68.10 22.17 16.80
CA PHE A 72 67.77 23.01 15.65
C PHE A 72 67.90 22.23 14.33
N LEU A 73 68.80 21.24 14.26
CA LEU A 73 68.92 20.32 13.12
C LEU A 73 67.62 19.52 12.95
N ILE A 74 67.06 18.99 14.05
CA ILE A 74 65.76 18.29 14.04
C ILE A 74 64.63 19.23 13.57
N LYS A 75 64.65 20.51 14.00
CA LYS A 75 63.66 21.51 13.60
C LYS A 75 63.82 21.91 12.13
N ALA A 76 65.04 22.12 11.66
CA ALA A 76 65.38 22.47 10.26
C ALA A 76 65.05 21.31 9.29
N ILE A 77 65.39 20.08 9.68
CA ILE A 77 65.02 18.86 8.95
C ILE A 77 63.49 18.74 8.87
N LYS A 78 62.76 18.95 9.97
CA LYS A 78 61.27 18.97 9.96
C LYS A 78 60.71 20.02 9.00
N THR A 79 61.23 21.25 9.01
CA THR A 79 60.75 22.34 8.13
C THR A 79 61.06 22.15 6.64
N VAL A 80 62.07 21.36 6.26
CA VAL A 80 62.41 21.06 4.85
C VAL A 80 61.76 19.76 4.35
N THR A 81 61.31 18.89 5.26
CA THR A 81 60.66 17.60 4.95
C THR A 81 59.13 17.62 5.10
N GLU A 82 58.51 18.78 5.27
CA GLU A 82 57.05 18.90 5.30
C GLU A 82 56.45 18.53 3.94
N ASN A 83 55.68 17.44 3.94
CA ASN A 83 54.99 16.93 2.77
C ASN A 83 53.98 17.98 2.24
N PRO A 84 54.00 18.36 0.94
CA PRO A 84 53.10 19.38 0.40
C PRO A 84 51.61 19.10 0.65
N LEU A 85 51.19 17.83 0.58
CA LEU A 85 49.81 17.40 0.85
C LEU A 85 49.48 17.52 2.34
N GLN A 86 50.44 17.23 3.22
CA GLN A 86 50.29 17.43 4.66
C GLN A 86 50.05 18.91 4.98
N LYS A 87 50.86 19.80 4.40
CA LYS A 87 50.70 21.25 4.59
C LYS A 87 49.34 21.74 4.10
N GLN A 88 48.90 21.30 2.92
CA GLN A 88 47.56 21.62 2.40
C GLN A 88 46.46 21.19 3.37
N LEU A 89 46.56 19.99 3.94
CA LEU A 89 45.57 19.44 4.87
C LEU A 89 45.56 20.18 6.22
N GLU A 90 46.72 20.64 6.69
CA GLU A 90 46.87 21.41 7.92
C GLU A 90 46.27 22.82 7.83
N ILE A 91 46.43 23.49 6.69
CA ILE A 91 45.89 24.85 6.46
C ILE A 91 44.39 24.90 6.22
N LEU A 92 43.74 23.77 5.92
CA LEU A 92 42.28 23.74 5.71
C LEU A 92 41.52 24.24 6.95
N THR A 93 40.52 25.07 6.72
CA THR A 93 39.56 25.49 7.76
C THR A 93 38.75 24.30 8.27
N ALA A 94 38.09 24.46 9.43
CA ALA A 94 37.21 23.42 9.96
C ALA A 94 36.11 23.02 8.95
N ARG A 95 35.57 24.00 8.21
CA ARG A 95 34.54 23.77 7.20
C ARG A 95 35.10 23.12 5.94
N GLN A 96 36.27 23.53 5.45
CA GLN A 96 36.94 22.83 4.33
C GLN A 96 37.27 21.36 4.67
N LYS A 97 37.67 21.07 5.91
CA LYS A 97 37.86 19.69 6.40
C LYS A 97 36.55 18.90 6.42
N GLN A 98 35.44 19.55 6.77
CA GLN A 98 34.11 18.94 6.68
C GLN A 98 33.70 18.67 5.22
N ILE A 99 33.92 19.62 4.32
CA ILE A 99 33.66 19.45 2.87
C ILE A 99 34.49 18.28 2.33
N LEU A 100 35.78 18.21 2.66
CA LEU A 100 36.63 17.08 2.24
C LEU A 100 36.14 15.74 2.80
N ASN A 101 35.67 15.70 4.06
CA ASN A 101 34.99 14.52 4.62
C ASN A 101 33.72 14.15 3.82
N ASN A 102 32.93 15.13 3.43
CA ASN A 102 31.71 14.91 2.64
C ASN A 102 32.05 14.36 1.24
N VAL A 103 33.10 14.88 0.60
CA VAL A 103 33.65 14.37 -0.66
C VAL A 103 34.15 12.92 -0.51
N ILE A 104 34.85 12.59 0.59
CA ILE A 104 35.24 11.20 0.88
C ILE A 104 34.00 10.31 0.95
N ASN A 105 32.99 10.71 1.74
CA ASN A 105 31.77 9.94 1.91
C ASN A 105 31.01 9.75 0.59
N SER A 106 30.92 10.77 -0.25
CA SER A 106 30.22 10.67 -1.54
C SER A 106 30.97 9.75 -2.52
N GLN A 107 32.30 9.86 -2.61
CA GLN A 107 33.11 9.01 -3.48
C GLN A 107 33.13 7.55 -2.99
N LEU A 108 33.09 7.29 -1.68
CA LEU A 108 32.98 5.94 -1.14
C LEU A 108 31.70 5.22 -1.58
N LYS A 109 30.59 5.95 -1.76
CA LYS A 109 29.32 5.39 -2.26
C LYS A 109 29.40 4.94 -3.72
N GLU A 110 30.37 5.44 -4.49
CA GLU A 110 30.58 5.07 -5.89
C GLU A 110 31.48 3.83 -6.06
N LEU A 111 32.23 3.45 -5.03
CA LEU A 111 33.13 2.31 -5.08
C LEU A 111 32.38 0.97 -5.14
N SER A 112 33.02 -0.01 -5.78
CA SER A 112 32.59 -1.39 -5.73
C SER A 112 32.51 -1.89 -4.29
N LYS A 113 31.58 -2.81 -4.00
CA LYS A 113 31.43 -3.41 -2.67
C LYS A 113 32.76 -3.95 -2.11
N ARG A 114 33.64 -4.45 -2.98
CA ARG A 114 34.97 -4.97 -2.59
C ARG A 114 35.93 -3.85 -2.20
N ALA A 115 36.04 -2.78 -3.01
CA ALA A 115 36.88 -1.62 -2.68
C ALA A 115 36.41 -0.90 -1.42
N ASN A 116 35.09 -0.66 -1.30
CA ASN A 116 34.50 -0.04 -0.12
C ASN A 116 34.78 -0.86 1.15
N ASN A 117 34.59 -2.19 1.10
CA ASN A 117 34.91 -3.07 2.23
C ASN A 117 36.41 -3.07 2.57
N ALA A 118 37.30 -2.98 1.58
CA ALA A 118 38.73 -2.89 1.83
C ALA A 118 39.11 -1.61 2.60
N ILE A 119 38.52 -0.47 2.22
CA ILE A 119 38.70 0.80 2.96
C ILE A 119 38.14 0.70 4.38
N LYS A 120 36.92 0.15 4.54
CA LYS A 120 36.33 -0.03 5.88
C LYS A 120 37.18 -0.90 6.80
N VAL A 121 37.77 -1.97 6.26
CA VAL A 121 38.68 -2.83 7.03
C VAL A 121 39.96 -2.08 7.41
N PHE A 122 40.55 -1.33 6.49
CA PHE A 122 41.74 -0.52 6.77
C PHE A 122 41.46 0.56 7.83
N ALA A 123 40.34 1.27 7.69
CA ALA A 123 39.98 2.43 8.48
C ALA A 123 39.22 2.08 9.79
N ASN A 124 39.19 0.80 10.19
CA ASN A 124 38.41 0.32 11.34
C ASN A 124 36.94 0.78 11.35
N SER A 125 36.30 0.74 10.18
CA SER A 125 34.93 1.17 9.89
C SER A 125 34.66 2.68 9.91
N ASP A 126 35.58 3.50 10.42
CA ASP A 126 35.50 4.97 10.35
C ASP A 126 36.31 5.45 9.14
N ALA A 127 35.68 5.63 7.98
CA ALA A 127 36.35 6.09 6.76
C ALA A 127 36.48 7.63 6.65
N SER A 128 36.67 8.32 7.77
CA SER A 128 36.87 9.78 7.80
C SER A 128 38.25 10.22 7.29
N LEU A 129 38.39 11.53 7.03
CA LEU A 129 39.65 12.20 6.73
C LEU A 129 40.74 11.88 7.75
N LYS A 130 40.36 11.70 9.02
CA LYS A 130 41.29 11.37 10.11
C LYS A 130 41.89 9.98 9.93
N SER A 131 41.10 8.98 9.56
CA SER A 131 41.58 7.61 9.38
C SER A 131 42.32 7.40 8.06
N LEU A 132 41.96 8.17 7.03
CA LEU A 132 42.59 8.11 5.72
C LEU A 132 43.80 9.04 5.58
N TYR A 133 44.11 9.82 6.61
CA TYR A 133 45.16 10.86 6.60
C TYR A 133 46.49 10.34 6.05
N GLU A 134 46.99 9.21 6.56
CA GLU A 134 48.30 8.67 6.16
C GLU A 134 48.38 8.28 4.68
N ILE A 135 47.27 7.80 4.10
CA ILE A 135 47.21 7.42 2.69
C ILE A 135 47.11 8.65 1.81
N ILE A 136 46.31 9.63 2.22
CA ILE A 136 46.12 10.87 1.46
C ILE A 136 47.46 11.60 1.34
N ILE A 137 48.19 11.76 2.43
CA ILE A 137 49.49 12.45 2.40
C ILE A 137 50.59 11.63 1.72
N ASN A 138 50.47 10.30 1.57
CA ASN A 138 51.51 9.48 0.95
C ASN A 138 51.08 8.94 -0.44
N PRO A 139 51.45 9.61 -1.56
CA PRO A 139 51.17 9.14 -2.91
C PRO A 139 51.65 7.72 -3.22
N ASN A 140 52.73 7.29 -2.54
CA ASN A 140 53.36 5.98 -2.74
C ASN A 140 52.88 4.93 -1.72
N PHE A 141 51.79 5.19 -1.00
CA PHE A 141 51.22 4.23 -0.06
C PHE A 141 50.87 2.92 -0.79
N ASP A 142 51.39 1.80 -0.28
CA ASP A 142 51.20 0.50 -0.91
C ASP A 142 49.84 -0.10 -0.56
N ILE A 143 48.87 0.15 -1.45
CA ILE A 143 47.49 -0.35 -1.37
C ILE A 143 47.42 -1.89 -1.42
N LYS A 144 48.45 -2.58 -1.93
CA LYS A 144 48.46 -4.06 -1.95
C LYS A 144 48.44 -4.69 -0.56
N ASN A 145 48.86 -3.94 0.46
CA ASN A 145 48.85 -4.42 1.84
C ASN A 145 47.44 -4.42 2.45
N PHE A 146 46.43 -3.87 1.76
CA PHE A 146 45.05 -3.98 2.20
C PHE A 146 44.59 -5.44 2.12
N ARG A 147 43.97 -5.90 3.20
CA ARG A 147 43.45 -7.27 3.28
C ARG A 147 42.39 -7.49 2.19
N ASN A 148 42.53 -8.59 1.44
CA ASN A 148 41.60 -9.02 0.39
C ASN A 148 41.48 -8.08 -0.82
N VAL A 149 42.50 -7.27 -1.13
CA VAL A 149 42.55 -6.45 -2.34
C VAL A 149 43.20 -7.23 -3.50
N GLY A 150 42.44 -7.44 -4.57
CA GLY A 150 42.95 -7.98 -5.85
C GLY A 150 43.23 -6.88 -6.86
N GLY A 151 43.86 -7.21 -8.00
CA GLY A 151 44.35 -6.21 -8.97
C GLY A 151 43.33 -5.16 -9.43
N LYS A 152 42.09 -5.55 -9.76
CA LYS A 152 41.03 -4.57 -10.13
C LYS A 152 40.65 -3.62 -8.99
N THR A 153 40.61 -4.14 -7.76
CA THR A 153 40.33 -3.35 -6.57
C THR A 153 41.50 -2.43 -6.23
N GLU A 154 42.74 -2.85 -6.50
CA GLU A 154 43.93 -2.01 -6.36
C GLU A 154 43.89 -0.81 -7.31
N GLU A 155 43.58 -1.02 -8.59
CA GLU A 155 43.42 0.06 -9.58
C GLU A 155 42.32 1.05 -9.16
N GLU A 156 41.14 0.53 -8.81
CA GLU A 156 40.01 1.33 -8.35
C GLU A 156 40.36 2.20 -7.12
N LEU A 157 41.08 1.62 -6.15
CA LEU A 157 41.52 2.34 -4.96
C LEU A 157 42.61 3.38 -5.27
N LYS A 158 43.52 3.11 -6.22
CA LYS A 158 44.52 4.10 -6.67
C LYS A 158 43.84 5.31 -7.29
N ASP A 159 42.86 5.09 -8.16
CA ASP A 159 42.10 6.16 -8.79
C ASP A 159 41.30 6.97 -7.77
N PHE A 160 40.70 6.29 -6.79
CA PHE A 160 40.02 6.94 -5.65
C PHE A 160 40.97 7.86 -4.87
N PHE A 161 42.12 7.37 -4.42
CA PHE A 161 43.05 8.19 -3.63
C PHE A 161 43.72 9.29 -4.47
N LYS A 162 43.94 9.07 -5.76
CA LYS A 162 44.38 10.12 -6.69
C LYS A 162 43.35 11.24 -6.75
N ASN A 163 42.09 10.89 -6.99
CA ASN A 163 40.98 11.85 -7.04
C ASN A 163 40.82 12.61 -5.71
N LEU A 164 40.93 11.95 -4.56
CA LEU A 164 40.90 12.63 -3.27
C LEU A 164 42.02 13.68 -3.12
N ARG A 165 43.22 13.42 -3.65
CA ARG A 165 44.31 14.39 -3.64
C ARG A 165 44.03 15.57 -4.57
N ASP A 166 43.50 15.31 -5.77
CA ASP A 166 43.09 16.37 -6.69
C ASP A 166 42.00 17.28 -6.06
N GLN A 167 41.06 16.68 -5.31
CA GLN A 167 40.03 17.41 -4.56
C GLN A 167 40.61 18.19 -3.37
N LEU A 168 41.59 17.64 -2.65
CA LEU A 168 42.30 18.35 -1.58
C LEU A 168 43.00 19.60 -2.13
N GLU A 169 43.70 19.47 -3.26
CA GLU A 169 44.34 20.60 -3.93
C GLU A 169 43.31 21.67 -4.29
N LEU A 170 42.19 21.27 -4.91
CA LEU A 170 41.09 22.18 -5.23
C LEU A 170 40.56 22.89 -3.99
N ILE A 171 40.14 22.16 -2.96
CA ILE A 171 39.57 22.70 -1.72
C ILE A 171 40.53 23.69 -1.05
N SER A 172 41.84 23.41 -1.08
CA SER A 172 42.85 24.23 -0.40
C SER A 172 43.02 25.64 -1.00
N VAL A 173 42.60 25.86 -2.24
CA VAL A 173 42.80 27.13 -2.97
C VAL A 173 41.58 28.06 -2.88
N PHE A 174 40.40 27.52 -2.58
CA PHE A 174 39.17 28.32 -2.50
C PHE A 174 38.95 28.92 -1.12
N ASN A 175 38.72 30.23 -1.07
CA ASN A 175 38.38 30.97 0.16
C ASN A 175 36.87 31.13 0.36
N ASP A 176 36.08 31.13 -0.72
CA ASP A 176 34.62 31.23 -0.68
C ASP A 176 33.99 29.82 -0.78
N GLU A 177 33.19 29.46 0.22
CA GLU A 177 32.56 28.16 0.32
C GLU A 177 31.48 27.92 -0.74
N LYS A 178 30.78 28.96 -1.18
CA LYS A 178 29.79 28.87 -2.24
C LYS A 178 30.47 28.59 -3.56
N GLU A 179 31.55 29.31 -3.87
CA GLU A 179 32.36 29.08 -5.07
C GLU A 179 32.97 27.67 -5.06
N LEU A 180 33.48 27.22 -3.91
CA LEU A 180 34.00 25.87 -3.75
C LEU A 180 32.92 24.81 -4.03
N THR A 181 31.74 24.95 -3.44
CA THR A 181 30.62 24.03 -3.63
C THR A 181 30.23 23.92 -5.10
N ILE A 182 30.19 25.04 -5.82
CA ILE A 182 29.91 25.10 -7.26
C ILE A 182 31.01 24.43 -8.06
N GLU A 183 32.28 24.68 -7.74
CA GLU A 183 33.40 24.08 -8.47
C GLU A 183 33.50 22.57 -8.22
N LEU A 184 33.22 22.10 -7.00
CA LEU A 184 33.14 20.67 -6.67
C LEU A 184 32.04 19.99 -7.48
N PHE A 185 30.85 20.58 -7.50
CA PHE A 185 29.73 20.09 -8.31
C PHE A 185 30.05 20.10 -9.81
N SER A 186 30.63 21.18 -10.30
CA SER A 186 31.01 21.35 -11.71
C SER A 186 32.08 20.35 -12.12
N THR A 187 33.11 20.15 -11.29
CA THR A 187 34.17 19.16 -11.50
C THR A 187 33.61 17.74 -11.51
N TYR A 188 32.67 17.44 -10.59
CA TYR A 188 31.98 16.17 -10.57
C TYR A 188 31.24 15.89 -11.88
N LEU A 189 30.43 16.85 -12.35
CA LEU A 189 29.70 16.70 -13.60
C LEU A 189 30.63 16.59 -14.82
N LYS A 190 31.70 17.40 -14.88
CA LYS A 190 32.73 17.32 -15.95
C LYS A 190 33.34 15.93 -16.00
N ARG A 191 33.73 15.37 -14.85
CA ARG A 191 34.29 14.02 -14.79
C ARG A 191 33.28 12.95 -15.22
N LYS A 192 32.02 13.11 -14.84
CA LYS A 192 30.98 12.09 -15.04
C LYS A 192 30.43 12.06 -16.46
N PHE A 193 30.25 13.23 -17.07
CA PHE A 193 29.54 13.40 -18.35
C PHE A 193 30.32 14.20 -19.40
N ASP A 194 31.55 14.61 -19.11
CA ASP A 194 32.35 15.51 -19.97
C ASP A 194 31.61 16.82 -20.29
N VAL A 195 30.97 17.42 -19.28
CA VAL A 195 30.11 18.60 -19.50
C VAL A 195 30.91 19.83 -19.92
N GLU A 196 30.41 20.51 -20.95
CA GLU A 196 30.94 21.78 -21.42
C GLU A 196 30.54 22.95 -20.49
N GLN A 197 31.24 24.08 -20.64
CA GLN A 197 31.03 25.27 -19.81
C GLN A 197 29.66 25.95 -20.05
N ASP A 198 29.07 25.83 -21.24
CA ASP A 198 27.74 26.35 -21.52
C ASP A 198 26.65 25.57 -20.75
N VAL A 199 26.80 24.25 -20.62
CA VAL A 199 25.92 23.39 -19.81
C VAL A 199 25.93 23.84 -18.35
N LEU A 200 27.12 24.08 -17.78
CA LEU A 200 27.25 24.57 -16.40
C LEU A 200 26.62 25.95 -16.22
N LYS A 201 26.84 26.86 -17.18
CA LYS A 201 26.18 28.17 -17.18
C LYS A 201 24.67 28.04 -17.20
N GLU A 202 24.12 27.13 -17.99
CA GLU A 202 22.68 26.85 -18.07
C GLU A 202 22.11 26.37 -16.73
N ILE A 203 22.81 25.45 -16.05
CA ILE A 203 22.43 24.93 -14.72
C ILE A 203 22.32 26.08 -13.71
N PHE A 204 23.31 26.97 -13.64
CA PHE A 204 23.32 28.04 -12.64
C PHE A 204 22.61 29.34 -13.07
N ASN A 205 22.20 29.45 -14.34
CA ASN A 205 21.56 30.65 -14.87
C ASN A 205 20.29 31.06 -14.07
N ASN A 206 20.19 32.32 -13.64
CA ASN A 206 19.05 32.84 -12.89
C ASN A 206 18.66 32.03 -11.63
N TYR A 207 19.59 31.25 -11.07
CA TYR A 207 19.37 30.54 -9.82
C TYR A 207 20.03 31.27 -8.66
N ASN A 208 19.29 31.51 -7.57
CA ASN A 208 19.88 32.11 -6.38
C ASN A 208 20.69 31.04 -5.64
N LEU A 209 22.02 31.18 -5.68
CA LEU A 209 22.97 30.27 -5.05
C LEU A 209 22.89 30.26 -3.51
N GLU A 210 22.22 31.24 -2.88
CA GLU A 210 21.87 31.17 -1.46
C GLU A 210 20.92 30.01 -1.14
N ASN A 211 20.21 29.50 -2.16
CA ASN A 211 19.32 28.36 -2.03
C ASN A 211 20.05 27.00 -2.12
N ARG A 212 21.39 26.93 -2.00
CA ARG A 212 22.20 25.71 -2.23
C ARG A 212 22.20 25.25 -3.70
N LEU A 213 22.65 24.04 -4.04
CA LEU A 213 22.74 23.58 -5.44
C LEU A 213 21.35 23.18 -6.01
N PRO A 214 21.04 23.55 -7.27
CA PRO A 214 19.76 23.26 -7.93
C PRO A 214 19.73 21.85 -8.54
N LEU A 215 19.35 20.84 -7.76
CA LEU A 215 19.35 19.43 -8.16
C LEU A 215 18.47 19.15 -9.38
N PHE A 216 17.19 19.52 -9.34
CA PHE A 216 16.22 19.27 -10.40
C PHE A 216 16.49 20.09 -11.65
N LYS A 217 16.99 21.33 -11.52
CA LYS A 217 17.45 22.09 -12.68
C LYS A 217 18.64 21.43 -13.35
N ALA A 218 19.61 20.95 -12.57
CA ALA A 218 20.74 20.22 -13.11
C ALA A 218 20.28 18.96 -13.85
N LEU A 219 19.38 18.17 -13.26
CA LEU A 219 18.79 17.00 -13.92
C LEU A 219 18.09 17.37 -15.23
N LEU A 220 17.28 18.43 -15.24
CA LEU A 220 16.59 18.90 -16.44
C LEU A 220 17.58 19.26 -17.55
N VAL A 221 18.63 20.03 -17.24
CA VAL A 221 19.64 20.43 -18.22
C VAL A 221 20.40 19.20 -18.76
N LEU A 222 20.81 18.27 -17.89
CA LEU A 222 21.52 17.06 -18.32
C LEU A 222 20.65 16.15 -19.20
N ILE A 223 19.34 16.06 -18.93
CA ILE A 223 18.37 15.36 -19.77
C ILE A 223 18.23 16.06 -21.13
N ASN A 224 18.03 17.37 -21.12
CA ASN A 224 17.84 18.17 -22.33
C ASN A 224 19.05 18.14 -23.26
N ARG A 225 20.26 18.09 -22.70
CA ARG A 225 21.54 18.01 -23.43
C ARG A 225 21.95 16.58 -23.83
N GLU A 226 21.07 15.59 -23.65
CA GLU A 226 21.32 14.18 -24.01
C GLU A 226 22.55 13.57 -23.30
N LEU A 227 22.87 14.05 -22.09
CA LEU A 227 23.99 13.57 -21.29
C LEU A 227 23.62 12.34 -20.45
N VAL A 228 22.35 12.24 -20.04
CA VAL A 228 21.81 11.08 -19.29
C VAL A 228 21.23 10.02 -20.24
N PHE A 229 20.65 10.48 -21.35
CA PHE A 229 19.87 9.65 -22.27
C PHE A 229 20.35 9.83 -23.70
N THR A 230 20.29 8.76 -24.48
CA THR A 230 20.36 8.90 -25.95
C THR A 230 19.15 9.70 -26.46
N ASN A 231 19.25 10.33 -27.63
CA ASN A 231 18.13 11.05 -28.26
C ASN A 231 16.78 10.29 -28.20
N LYS A 232 16.77 9.00 -28.54
CA LYS A 232 15.54 8.18 -28.51
C LYS A 232 15.03 7.90 -27.10
N GLU A 233 15.94 7.72 -26.14
CA GLU A 233 15.57 7.52 -24.73
C GLU A 233 15.03 8.82 -24.12
N LYS A 234 15.64 9.96 -24.47
CA LYS A 234 15.14 11.29 -24.08
C LYS A 234 13.72 11.50 -24.60
N GLU A 235 13.45 11.20 -25.86
CA GLU A 235 12.12 11.28 -26.45
C GLU A 235 11.09 10.40 -25.72
N VAL A 236 11.48 9.18 -25.33
CA VAL A 236 10.63 8.32 -24.49
C VAL A 236 10.42 8.91 -23.10
N PHE A 237 11.47 9.42 -22.46
CA PHE A 237 11.39 10.00 -21.13
C PHE A 237 10.49 11.25 -21.10
N GLU A 238 10.70 12.18 -22.03
CA GLU A 238 9.97 13.44 -22.11
C GLU A 238 8.53 13.26 -22.56
N LYS A 239 8.29 12.40 -23.55
CA LYS A 239 6.98 12.31 -24.22
C LYS A 239 6.24 11.02 -23.92
N GLY A 240 6.88 10.00 -23.33
CA GLY A 240 6.27 8.69 -23.11
C GLY A 240 6.05 8.30 -21.66
N LEU A 241 6.63 9.04 -20.70
CA LEU A 241 6.52 8.81 -19.27
C LEU A 241 5.86 10.00 -18.57
N ASN A 242 4.99 9.74 -17.61
CA ASN A 242 4.31 10.77 -16.82
C ASN A 242 5.20 11.29 -15.69
N PHE A 243 6.26 12.03 -16.02
CA PHE A 243 7.16 12.68 -15.04
C PHE A 243 7.03 14.20 -14.98
N TRP A 244 6.05 14.75 -15.71
CA TRP A 244 5.85 16.18 -15.88
C TRP A 244 4.53 16.61 -15.24
N GLN A 245 4.48 17.81 -14.69
CA GLN A 245 3.29 18.35 -14.03
C GLN A 245 2.13 18.54 -15.01
N GLU A 246 2.43 18.98 -16.24
CA GLU A 246 1.48 18.98 -17.35
C GLU A 246 1.60 17.67 -18.13
N ASN A 247 0.64 16.77 -17.94
CA ASN A 247 0.68 15.44 -18.53
C ASN A 247 0.22 15.46 -19.99
N ASN A 248 1.18 15.49 -20.91
CA ASN A 248 0.98 15.41 -22.36
C ASN A 248 1.64 14.16 -22.97
N ALA A 249 1.65 13.03 -22.23
CA ALA A 249 2.33 11.83 -22.70
C ALA A 249 1.68 11.28 -23.99
N LYS A 250 2.51 11.08 -25.00
CA LYS A 250 2.21 10.53 -26.31
C LYS A 250 2.18 9.01 -26.28
N THR A 251 1.42 8.45 -27.22
CA THR A 251 1.38 7.02 -27.48
C THR A 251 2.72 6.50 -28.02
N LEU A 252 2.94 5.19 -27.89
CA LEU A 252 4.14 4.53 -28.44
C LEU A 252 4.26 4.73 -29.95
N GLU A 253 3.14 4.74 -30.66
CA GLU A 253 3.05 5.02 -32.09
C GLU A 253 3.55 6.42 -32.44
N GLU A 254 3.08 7.44 -31.73
CA GLU A 254 3.49 8.83 -31.98
C GLU A 254 4.99 9.03 -31.72
N ILE A 255 5.52 8.44 -30.64
CA ILE A 255 6.96 8.51 -30.34
C ILE A 255 7.78 7.73 -31.36
N ALA A 256 7.30 6.58 -31.81
CA ALA A 256 7.95 5.77 -32.84
C ALA A 256 8.07 6.55 -34.17
N VAL A 257 7.04 7.33 -34.55
CA VAL A 257 7.06 8.24 -35.70
C VAL A 257 8.12 9.32 -35.51
N ILE A 258 8.16 9.99 -34.35
CA ILE A 258 9.16 11.04 -34.05
C ILE A 258 10.59 10.49 -34.15
N CYS A 259 10.82 9.31 -33.61
CA CYS A 259 12.15 8.67 -33.58
C CYS A 259 12.51 7.91 -34.86
N ASN A 260 11.61 7.88 -35.86
CA ASN A 260 11.74 7.12 -37.10
C ASN A 260 12.12 5.63 -36.88
N VAL A 261 11.36 4.94 -36.03
CA VAL A 261 11.52 3.50 -35.76
C VAL A 261 10.16 2.79 -35.76
N THR A 262 10.16 1.46 -35.76
CA THR A 262 8.92 0.69 -35.62
C THR A 262 8.36 0.81 -34.19
N LYS A 263 7.03 0.69 -34.05
CA LYS A 263 6.36 0.66 -32.74
C LYS A 263 6.97 -0.40 -31.80
N GLU A 264 7.25 -1.59 -32.32
CA GLU A 264 7.86 -2.67 -31.53
C GLU A 264 9.28 -2.31 -31.06
N ARG A 265 10.09 -1.68 -31.92
CA ARG A 265 11.40 -1.20 -31.51
C ARG A 265 11.30 -0.11 -30.45
N MET A 266 10.34 0.79 -30.58
CA MET A 266 10.08 1.83 -29.58
C MET A 266 9.65 1.23 -28.23
N ARG A 267 8.77 0.22 -28.25
CA ARG A 267 8.39 -0.55 -27.06
C ARG A 267 9.60 -1.18 -26.35
N GLN A 268 10.52 -1.78 -27.11
CA GLN A 268 11.76 -2.35 -26.55
C GLN A 268 12.65 -1.29 -25.90
N ILE A 269 12.82 -0.13 -26.57
CA ILE A 269 13.59 1.00 -26.02
C ILE A 269 12.95 1.48 -24.71
N LYS A 270 11.62 1.68 -24.71
CA LYS A 270 10.87 2.07 -23.53
C LYS A 270 11.06 1.09 -22.36
N ASN A 271 10.87 -0.20 -22.59
CA ASN A 271 11.04 -1.20 -21.53
C ASN A 271 12.45 -1.22 -20.96
N ARG A 272 13.47 -1.21 -21.83
CA ARG A 272 14.87 -1.16 -21.39
C ARG A 272 15.17 0.11 -20.59
N LEU A 273 14.66 1.26 -21.05
CA LEU A 273 14.83 2.53 -20.34
C LEU A 273 14.25 2.46 -18.92
N LEU A 274 13.13 1.77 -18.74
CA LEU A 274 12.50 1.60 -17.42
C LEU A 274 13.34 0.72 -16.50
N ASP A 275 13.85 -0.40 -17.02
CA ASP A 275 14.73 -1.30 -16.27
C ASP A 275 16.04 -0.59 -15.84
N GLU A 276 16.53 0.35 -16.66
CA GLU A 276 17.77 1.09 -16.44
C GLU A 276 17.55 2.46 -15.76
N LEU A 277 16.32 2.90 -15.54
CA LEU A 277 16.00 4.29 -15.17
C LEU A 277 16.72 4.71 -13.89
N ARG A 278 16.66 3.85 -12.87
CA ARG A 278 17.32 4.09 -11.58
C ARG A 278 18.84 4.19 -11.73
N GLU A 279 19.44 3.31 -12.52
CA GLU A 279 20.89 3.27 -12.74
C GLU A 279 21.36 4.51 -13.53
N LYS A 280 20.58 4.97 -14.50
CA LYS A 280 20.87 6.20 -15.26
C LYS A 280 20.91 7.45 -14.37
N PHE A 281 20.13 7.48 -13.29
CA PHE A 281 20.15 8.56 -12.30
C PHE A 281 21.05 8.28 -11.09
N ALA A 282 21.66 7.09 -10.95
CA ALA A 282 22.44 6.73 -9.77
C ALA A 282 23.66 7.63 -9.52
N PHE A 283 24.13 8.38 -10.52
CA PHE A 283 25.22 9.36 -10.37
C PHE A 283 24.92 10.44 -9.33
N ILE A 284 23.66 10.78 -9.06
CA ILE A 284 23.33 11.82 -8.07
C ILE A 284 23.79 11.46 -6.65
N LYS A 285 24.09 10.18 -6.38
CA LYS A 285 24.66 9.72 -5.10
C LYS A 285 26.06 10.29 -4.84
N GLY A 286 26.77 10.71 -5.89
CA GLY A 286 28.08 11.36 -5.79
C GLY A 286 27.99 12.84 -5.36
N PHE A 287 26.79 13.42 -5.33
CA PHE A 287 26.60 14.78 -4.87
C PHE A 287 26.73 14.89 -3.34
N GLU A 288 27.26 16.02 -2.88
CA GLU A 288 27.26 16.36 -1.46
C GLU A 288 25.84 16.71 -1.01
N LEU A 289 25.23 15.85 -0.19
CA LEU A 289 23.85 16.04 0.26
C LEU A 289 23.64 17.35 1.02
N GLU A 290 24.61 17.78 1.83
CA GLU A 290 24.55 19.07 2.56
C GLU A 290 24.49 20.29 1.61
N ALA A 291 25.04 20.13 0.40
CA ALA A 291 25.11 21.18 -0.61
C ALA A 291 23.87 21.22 -1.52
N ILE A 292 22.94 20.28 -1.41
CA ILE A 292 21.71 20.26 -2.23
C ILE A 292 20.60 21.05 -1.53
N ASN A 293 19.78 21.73 -2.32
CA ASN A 293 18.52 22.27 -1.82
C ASN A 293 17.49 21.15 -1.59
N LEU A 294 17.14 20.90 -0.34
CA LEU A 294 16.16 19.90 0.06
C LEU A 294 14.82 20.50 0.48
N TYR A 295 14.62 21.81 0.28
CA TYR A 295 13.32 22.48 0.46
C TYR A 295 12.69 22.30 1.84
N GLY A 296 13.52 22.12 2.87
CA GLY A 296 13.05 21.91 4.25
C GLY A 296 12.35 20.58 4.48
N ILE A 297 12.42 19.64 3.55
CA ILE A 297 11.84 18.30 3.70
C ILE A 297 12.56 17.56 4.82
N ASP A 298 11.79 17.05 5.78
CA ASP A 298 12.30 16.22 6.87
C ASP A 298 12.32 14.75 6.44
N PHE A 299 13.51 14.28 6.03
CA PHE A 299 13.77 12.90 5.65
C PHE A 299 13.89 11.93 6.84
N THR A 300 13.69 12.41 8.08
CA THR A 300 13.64 11.57 9.28
C THR A 300 12.22 11.10 9.62
N ASN A 301 11.20 11.60 8.92
CA ASN A 301 9.82 11.14 9.06
C ASN A 301 9.59 9.73 8.51
N ASP A 302 8.57 9.06 9.03
CA ASP A 302 8.20 7.69 8.68
C ASP A 302 7.85 7.50 7.20
N PHE A 303 7.30 8.55 6.60
CA PHE A 303 7.10 8.67 5.17
C PHE A 303 7.26 10.13 4.73
N ILE A 304 7.59 10.32 3.46
CA ILE A 304 7.75 11.66 2.88
C ILE A 304 6.47 12.03 2.15
N LEU A 305 5.83 13.11 2.61
CA LEU A 305 4.67 13.70 1.95
C LEU A 305 5.12 14.83 1.02
N LEU A 306 5.00 14.61 -0.29
CA LEU A 306 5.18 15.66 -1.28
C LEU A 306 3.84 16.32 -1.60
N THR A 307 3.52 17.42 -0.93
CA THR A 307 2.31 18.19 -1.25
C THR A 307 2.44 18.91 -2.60
N GLU A 308 1.32 19.28 -3.20
CA GLU A 308 1.33 20.04 -4.47
C GLU A 308 2.06 21.37 -4.33
N GLU A 309 1.94 22.04 -3.18
CA GLU A 309 2.63 23.30 -2.90
C GLU A 309 4.15 23.13 -2.91
N LEU A 310 4.66 22.06 -2.30
CA LEU A 310 6.10 21.76 -2.27
C LEU A 310 6.63 21.43 -3.67
N VAL A 311 5.88 20.65 -4.46
CA VAL A 311 6.25 20.34 -5.85
C VAL A 311 6.29 21.62 -6.68
N CYS A 312 5.28 22.49 -6.55
CA CYS A 312 5.26 23.80 -7.21
C CYS A 312 6.43 24.69 -6.76
N GLU A 313 6.76 24.72 -5.48
CA GLU A 313 7.90 25.49 -4.96
C GLU A 313 9.23 25.04 -5.58
N ILE A 314 9.46 23.72 -5.66
CA ILE A 314 10.64 23.14 -6.32
C ILE A 314 10.69 23.58 -7.77
N ASN A 315 9.58 23.42 -8.50
CA ASN A 315 9.47 23.77 -9.92
C ASN A 315 9.72 25.26 -10.18
N GLU A 316 9.14 26.14 -9.36
CA GLU A 316 9.27 27.59 -9.49
C GLU A 316 10.70 28.09 -9.20
N LYS A 317 11.33 27.58 -8.13
CA LYS A 317 12.68 27.97 -7.70
C LYS A 317 13.75 27.42 -8.63
N GLU A 318 13.58 26.22 -9.15
CA GLU A 318 14.55 25.57 -10.04
C GLU A 318 14.19 25.65 -11.53
N LYS A 319 13.10 26.33 -11.91
CA LYS A 319 12.68 26.51 -13.31
C LYS A 319 12.55 25.19 -14.06
N ASN A 320 11.87 24.23 -13.46
CA ASN A 320 11.54 22.94 -14.05
C ASN A 320 10.03 22.65 -13.91
N THR A 321 9.59 21.50 -14.40
CA THR A 321 8.16 21.12 -14.43
C THR A 321 7.95 19.65 -14.04
N PHE A 322 8.82 19.11 -13.18
CA PHE A 322 8.70 17.73 -12.75
C PHE A 322 7.49 17.53 -11.82
N ASN A 323 6.86 16.36 -11.88
CA ASN A 323 5.80 15.99 -10.96
C ASN A 323 6.34 15.21 -9.75
N HIS A 324 5.44 14.91 -8.80
CA HIS A 324 5.78 14.17 -7.58
C HIS A 324 6.40 12.79 -7.86
N LEU A 325 6.05 12.11 -8.96
CA LEU A 325 6.61 10.79 -9.31
C LEU A 325 8.11 10.87 -9.58
N PHE A 326 8.54 11.87 -10.36
CA PHE A 326 9.95 12.07 -10.65
C PHE A 326 10.72 12.52 -9.40
N ILE A 327 10.15 13.43 -8.62
CA ILE A 327 10.77 13.90 -7.37
C ILE A 327 10.95 12.74 -6.38
N ASN A 328 9.93 11.87 -6.22
CA ASN A 328 10.03 10.67 -5.40
C ASN A 328 11.09 9.70 -5.92
N LEU A 329 11.19 9.49 -7.23
CA LEU A 329 12.25 8.68 -7.84
C LEU A 329 13.64 9.21 -7.46
N ILE A 330 13.88 10.50 -7.61
CA ILE A 330 15.17 11.13 -7.31
C ILE A 330 15.51 11.03 -5.82
N PHE A 331 14.56 11.33 -4.93
CA PHE A 331 14.79 11.20 -3.49
C PHE A 331 15.00 9.73 -3.06
N SER A 332 14.34 8.75 -3.70
CA SER A 332 14.59 7.33 -3.43
C SER A 332 16.01 6.87 -3.76
N ILE A 333 16.68 7.56 -4.68
CA ILE A 333 18.05 7.28 -5.07
C ILE A 333 19.01 7.95 -4.10
N LEU A 334 18.75 9.20 -3.71
CA LEU A 334 19.58 9.95 -2.75
C LEU A 334 19.54 9.35 -1.33
N PHE A 335 18.38 8.88 -0.90
CA PHE A 335 18.12 8.37 0.45
C PHE A 335 17.85 6.85 0.46
N GLU A 336 18.47 6.09 -0.45
CA GLU A 336 18.20 4.64 -0.60
C GLU A 336 18.49 3.79 0.65
N ASP A 337 19.38 4.28 1.52
CA ASP A 337 19.79 3.63 2.76
C ASP A 337 18.72 3.73 3.86
N SER A 338 17.84 4.75 3.79
CA SER A 338 16.79 5.00 4.78
C SER A 338 15.37 4.87 4.25
N LEU A 339 15.14 5.06 2.95
CA LEU A 339 13.82 5.08 2.33
C LEU A 339 13.67 4.04 1.21
N LYS A 340 12.46 3.48 1.08
CA LYS A 340 11.98 2.70 -0.08
C LYS A 340 10.82 3.40 -0.76
N ILE A 341 10.76 3.21 -2.08
CA ILE A 341 9.55 3.45 -2.85
C ILE A 341 8.57 2.30 -2.61
N VAL A 342 7.34 2.64 -2.26
CA VAL A 342 6.16 1.79 -2.31
C VAL A 342 5.29 2.23 -3.51
N GLY A 343 4.71 1.24 -4.16
CA GLY A 343 3.98 1.41 -5.41
C GLY A 343 4.76 0.90 -6.62
N ASN A 344 4.09 0.82 -7.76
CA ASN A 344 4.71 0.37 -8.99
C ASN A 344 4.96 1.56 -9.92
N ILE A 345 6.25 1.91 -10.08
CA ILE A 345 6.69 3.03 -10.95
C ILE A 345 6.20 2.82 -12.39
N GLU A 346 6.24 1.59 -12.92
CA GLU A 346 5.79 1.29 -14.29
C GLU A 346 4.30 1.60 -14.47
N SER A 347 3.43 1.25 -13.52
CA SER A 347 2.00 1.59 -13.59
C SER A 347 1.72 3.07 -13.39
N ALA A 348 2.40 3.72 -12.44
CA ALA A 348 2.15 5.12 -12.11
C ALA A 348 2.54 6.10 -13.24
N ILE A 349 3.58 5.77 -13.99
CA ILE A 349 4.05 6.66 -15.07
C ILE A 349 3.35 6.42 -16.42
N PHE A 350 2.44 5.43 -16.52
CA PHE A 350 1.71 5.11 -17.75
C PHE A 350 0.27 5.59 -17.73
N ASN A 351 -0.10 6.38 -18.75
CA ASN A 351 -1.42 7.01 -18.83
C ASN A 351 -2.60 6.10 -19.19
N SER A 352 -2.41 4.85 -19.62
CA SER A 352 -3.54 4.13 -20.25
C SER A 352 -3.50 2.60 -20.32
N ALA A 353 -2.52 1.92 -19.74
CA ALA A 353 -2.51 0.46 -19.74
C ALA A 353 -2.09 -0.08 -18.37
N LYS A 354 -2.88 -1.02 -17.84
CA LYS A 354 -2.50 -1.83 -16.68
C LYS A 354 -1.08 -2.35 -16.91
N ALA A 355 -0.16 -1.99 -16.02
CA ALA A 355 1.23 -2.44 -16.14
C ALA A 355 1.29 -3.98 -16.18
N ARG A 356 2.38 -4.52 -16.72
CA ARG A 356 2.49 -5.97 -16.90
C ARG A 356 2.57 -6.67 -15.54
N GLY A 357 1.64 -7.59 -15.31
CA GLY A 357 1.67 -8.46 -14.13
C GLY A 357 1.29 -7.80 -12.81
N VAL A 358 0.81 -6.55 -12.81
CA VAL A 358 0.33 -5.90 -11.57
C VAL A 358 -1.15 -6.17 -11.36
N GLN A 359 -1.58 -6.32 -10.11
CA GLN A 359 -2.99 -6.47 -9.77
C GLN A 359 -3.68 -5.10 -9.76
N HIS A 360 -3.14 -4.15 -9.00
CA HIS A 360 -3.58 -2.75 -8.98
C HIS A 360 -2.71 -1.85 -9.88
N ASN A 361 -3.32 -0.86 -10.52
CA ASN A 361 -2.62 0.12 -11.36
C ASN A 361 -2.41 1.41 -10.54
N TRP A 362 -1.27 1.49 -9.86
CA TRP A 362 -0.94 2.61 -8.98
C TRP A 362 -1.00 3.94 -9.71
N CYS A 363 -1.61 4.94 -9.08
CA CYS A 363 -1.66 6.32 -9.51
C CYS A 363 -0.42 7.09 -9.06
N SER A 364 0.18 6.69 -7.94
CA SER A 364 1.34 7.36 -7.35
C SER A 364 2.43 6.40 -6.87
N THR A 365 3.48 6.97 -6.29
CA THR A 365 4.55 6.25 -5.58
C THR A 365 4.84 6.98 -4.27
N TYR A 366 5.22 6.23 -3.24
CA TYR A 366 5.32 6.72 -1.87
C TYR A 366 6.71 6.42 -1.30
N LEU A 367 7.35 7.39 -0.65
CA LEU A 367 8.63 7.17 0.03
C LEU A 367 8.41 6.87 1.50
N ILE A 368 8.77 5.68 1.92
CA ILE A 368 8.54 5.17 3.28
C ILE A 368 9.85 4.66 3.87
N LYS A 369 10.05 4.83 5.17
CA LYS A 369 11.21 4.29 5.88
C LYS A 369 11.39 2.80 5.63
N ASN A 370 12.65 2.40 5.45
CA ASN A 370 13.06 1.01 5.27
C ASN A 370 12.56 0.11 6.40
N GLU A 371 12.56 0.60 7.64
CA GLU A 371 12.07 -0.12 8.81
C GLU A 371 10.59 -0.49 8.65
N LEU A 372 9.72 0.47 8.32
CA LEU A 372 8.29 0.24 8.12
C LEU A 372 7.99 -0.59 6.87
N PHE A 373 8.72 -0.37 5.78
CA PHE A 373 8.62 -1.20 4.57
C PHE A 373 8.91 -2.68 4.85
N ASN A 374 9.85 -2.97 5.74
CA ASN A 374 10.18 -4.34 6.14
C ASN A 374 9.13 -4.96 7.08
N LEU A 375 8.39 -4.14 7.83
CA LEU A 375 7.36 -4.59 8.77
C LEU A 375 5.99 -4.81 8.10
N TYR A 376 5.67 -4.07 7.04
CA TYR A 376 4.34 -4.05 6.45
C TYR A 376 4.35 -4.32 4.94
N ASP A 377 3.34 -5.04 4.46
CA ASP A 377 3.12 -5.30 3.03
C ASP A 377 2.10 -4.32 2.44
N PHE A 378 2.58 -3.12 2.07
CA PHE A 378 1.77 -2.07 1.47
C PHE A 378 1.16 -2.47 0.13
N GLU A 379 1.85 -3.31 -0.66
CA GLU A 379 1.34 -3.75 -1.95
C GLU A 379 0.21 -4.76 -1.78
N ALA A 380 0.33 -5.71 -0.85
CA ALA A 380 -0.76 -6.62 -0.49
C ALA A 380 -1.99 -5.87 0.04
N PHE A 381 -1.78 -4.83 0.87
CA PHE A 381 -2.85 -3.96 1.36
C PHE A 381 -3.61 -3.30 0.20
N VAL A 382 -2.91 -2.60 -0.68
CA VAL A 382 -3.53 -1.92 -1.84
C VAL A 382 -4.23 -2.91 -2.76
N ASN A 383 -3.63 -4.08 -3.01
CA ASN A 383 -4.24 -5.13 -3.82
C ASN A 383 -5.54 -5.69 -3.22
N ASP A 384 -5.64 -5.83 -1.89
CA ASP A 384 -6.89 -6.28 -1.24
C ASP A 384 -7.98 -5.21 -1.31
N ILE A 385 -7.64 -3.92 -1.17
CA ILE A 385 -8.59 -2.81 -1.37
C ILE A 385 -9.12 -2.80 -2.81
N ASP A 386 -8.23 -2.86 -3.80
CA ASP A 386 -8.58 -2.90 -5.23
C ASP A 386 -9.49 -4.10 -5.55
N LYS A 387 -9.19 -5.26 -4.97
CA LYS A 387 -10.02 -6.46 -5.08
C LYS A 387 -11.42 -6.23 -4.50
N ARG A 388 -11.53 -5.66 -3.30
CA ARG A 388 -12.82 -5.39 -2.65
C ARG A 388 -13.68 -4.42 -3.47
N LEU A 389 -13.07 -3.39 -4.05
CA LEU A 389 -13.76 -2.40 -4.87
C LEU A 389 -14.20 -2.97 -6.22
N SER A 390 -13.44 -3.91 -6.78
CA SER A 390 -13.77 -4.57 -8.05
C SER A 390 -14.77 -5.71 -7.90
N GLU A 391 -14.86 -6.32 -6.73
CA GLU A 391 -15.88 -7.34 -6.42
C GLU A 391 -17.28 -6.74 -6.32
N ARG A 392 -18.30 -7.58 -6.54
CA ARG A 392 -19.71 -7.16 -6.47
C ARG A 392 -20.11 -6.88 -5.03
N ILE A 393 -20.44 -5.62 -4.73
CA ILE A 393 -20.92 -5.16 -3.42
C ILE A 393 -22.42 -4.92 -3.50
N GLU A 394 -23.20 -5.75 -2.80
CA GLU A 394 -24.66 -5.66 -2.76
C GLU A 394 -25.19 -4.75 -1.65
N GLU A 395 -24.44 -4.60 -0.56
CA GLU A 395 -24.77 -3.70 0.55
C GLU A 395 -23.51 -2.99 1.02
N ASP A 396 -23.67 -1.76 1.51
CA ASP A 396 -22.58 -1.04 2.16
C ASP A 396 -22.07 -1.89 3.33
N TYR A 397 -20.75 -2.01 3.45
CA TYR A 397 -20.13 -2.64 4.61
C TYR A 397 -18.92 -1.85 5.06
N SER A 398 -18.63 -1.95 6.36
CA SER A 398 -17.51 -1.27 6.97
C SER A 398 -16.85 -2.13 8.03
N PHE A 399 -15.59 -1.84 8.32
CA PHE A 399 -14.83 -2.50 9.37
C PHE A 399 -13.72 -1.59 9.88
N HIS A 400 -13.26 -1.87 11.10
CA HIS A 400 -12.26 -1.08 11.80
C HIS A 400 -10.92 -1.12 11.05
N PHE A 401 -10.37 0.05 10.73
CA PHE A 401 -9.23 0.17 9.85
C PHE A 401 -7.96 -0.40 10.45
N GLU A 402 -7.63 -0.07 11.70
CA GLU A 402 -6.44 -0.61 12.38
C GLU A 402 -6.46 -2.15 12.42
N THR A 403 -7.61 -2.75 12.77
CA THR A 403 -7.78 -4.21 12.80
C THR A 403 -7.62 -4.83 11.43
N TYR A 404 -8.00 -4.12 10.38
CA TYR A 404 -7.81 -4.54 9.01
C TYR A 404 -6.32 -4.49 8.60
N LEU A 405 -5.58 -3.45 8.99
CA LEU A 405 -4.16 -3.32 8.67
C LEU A 405 -3.32 -4.48 9.20
N HIS A 406 -3.66 -5.04 10.38
CA HIS A 406 -2.97 -6.20 10.95
C HIS A 406 -2.83 -7.39 9.99
N LYS A 407 -3.72 -7.54 9.00
CA LYS A 407 -3.67 -8.62 8.00
C LYS A 407 -2.42 -8.59 7.11
N PHE A 408 -1.77 -7.43 7.01
CA PHE A 408 -0.65 -7.19 6.08
C PHE A 408 0.68 -6.97 6.82
N LEU A 409 0.72 -7.23 8.13
CA LEU A 409 1.97 -7.25 8.87
C LEU A 409 2.80 -8.48 8.46
N LYS A 410 4.09 -8.25 8.22
CA LYS A 410 5.08 -9.30 7.89
C LYS A 410 5.62 -10.01 9.14
N VAL A 411 5.32 -9.48 10.33
CA VAL A 411 5.76 -9.98 11.63
C VAL A 411 4.56 -10.04 12.60
N GLU A 412 4.57 -11.00 13.54
CA GLU A 412 3.39 -11.29 14.37
C GLU A 412 2.98 -10.15 15.31
N TYR A 413 3.87 -9.21 15.66
CA TYR A 413 3.57 -8.04 16.50
C TYR A 413 4.55 -6.89 16.25
N SER A 414 4.04 -5.66 16.09
CA SER A 414 4.85 -4.44 16.04
C SER A 414 4.11 -3.28 16.73
N GLY A 415 4.76 -2.62 17.69
CA GLY A 415 4.27 -1.34 18.26
C GLY A 415 4.22 -0.21 17.23
N ASP A 416 4.85 -0.41 16.07
CA ASP A 416 4.94 0.54 14.97
C ASP A 416 3.70 0.58 14.07
N LEU A 417 2.61 -0.13 14.42
CA LEU A 417 1.34 -0.02 13.68
C LEU A 417 0.81 1.42 13.69
N MET A 418 1.05 2.15 14.77
CA MET A 418 0.70 3.57 14.88
C MET A 418 1.38 4.43 13.81
N SER A 419 2.57 4.06 13.38
CA SER A 419 3.29 4.73 12.27
C SER A 419 2.77 4.30 10.90
N ILE A 420 2.20 3.10 10.78
CA ILE A 420 1.66 2.56 9.52
C ILE A 420 0.30 3.18 9.19
N ILE A 421 -0.57 3.41 10.18
CA ILE A 421 -1.92 3.97 10.00
C ILE A 421 -1.92 5.24 9.12
N PRO A 422 -1.18 6.33 9.45
CA PRO A 422 -1.22 7.56 8.65
C PRO A 422 -0.70 7.35 7.22
N ILE A 423 0.24 6.43 7.02
CA ILE A 423 0.75 6.07 5.69
C ILE A 423 -0.35 5.35 4.89
N ALA A 424 -1.00 4.36 5.50
CA ALA A 424 -2.06 3.59 4.87
C ALA A 424 -3.28 4.45 4.55
N GLU A 425 -3.65 5.40 5.42
CA GLU A 425 -4.70 6.39 5.16
C GLU A 425 -4.36 7.29 3.96
N HIS A 426 -3.11 7.77 3.90
CA HIS A 426 -2.66 8.60 2.79
C HIS A 426 -2.71 7.84 1.45
N ILE A 427 -2.23 6.59 1.43
CA ILE A 427 -2.33 5.72 0.26
C ILE A 427 -3.80 5.45 -0.10
N LEU A 428 -4.65 5.18 0.89
CA LEU A 428 -6.07 4.91 0.70
C LEU A 428 -6.80 6.07 0.02
N TYR A 429 -6.53 7.30 0.45
CA TYR A 429 -7.08 8.49 -0.15
C TYR A 429 -6.54 8.73 -1.57
N ASN A 430 -5.23 8.66 -1.75
CA ASN A 430 -4.61 8.98 -3.04
C ASN A 430 -4.92 7.94 -4.13
N GLU A 431 -4.94 6.65 -3.80
CA GLU A 431 -5.16 5.58 -4.78
C GLU A 431 -6.65 5.29 -5.02
N PHE A 432 -7.52 5.49 -4.01
CA PHE A 432 -8.92 5.06 -4.07
C PHE A 432 -9.95 6.13 -3.72
N VAL A 433 -9.53 7.32 -3.27
CA VAL A 433 -10.42 8.39 -2.78
C VAL A 433 -11.31 7.90 -1.62
N LEU A 434 -10.77 6.98 -0.81
CA LEU A 434 -11.43 6.43 0.37
C LEU A 434 -10.89 7.12 1.63
N THR A 435 -11.78 7.41 2.57
CA THR A 435 -11.45 8.03 3.86
C THR A 435 -12.05 7.23 5.00
N LEU A 436 -11.49 7.37 6.20
CA LEU A 436 -12.07 6.81 7.42
C LEU A 436 -13.21 7.69 7.93
N ASP A 437 -14.18 7.08 8.60
CA ASP A 437 -15.21 7.82 9.33
C ASP A 437 -14.74 8.21 10.75
N ARG A 438 -15.62 8.88 11.51
CA ARG A 438 -15.34 9.31 12.89
C ARG A 438 -15.14 8.16 13.89
N TYR A 439 -15.32 6.91 13.46
CA TYR A 439 -15.18 5.69 14.23
C TYR A 439 -14.05 4.81 13.68
N GLU A 440 -13.15 5.39 12.88
CA GLU A 440 -12.00 4.73 12.27
C GLU A 440 -12.41 3.53 11.40
N GLN A 441 -13.61 3.58 10.83
CA GLN A 441 -14.10 2.57 9.90
C GLN A 441 -13.77 2.96 8.46
N ILE A 442 -13.24 2.01 7.71
CA ILE A 442 -13.23 2.10 6.25
C ILE A 442 -14.56 1.56 5.72
N THR A 443 -15.22 2.31 4.82
CA THR A 443 -16.52 1.94 4.24
C THR A 443 -16.41 1.63 2.76
N PHE A 444 -16.90 0.46 2.36
CA PHE A 444 -17.04 0.07 0.97
C PHE A 444 -18.50 0.23 0.55
N LYS A 445 -18.73 1.13 -0.40
CA LYS A 445 -20.07 1.46 -0.88
C LYS A 445 -20.58 0.43 -1.87
N ARG A 446 -21.89 0.21 -1.85
CA ARG A 446 -22.61 -0.58 -2.85
C ARG A 446 -22.24 -0.10 -4.26
N ASN A 447 -21.70 -1.02 -5.06
CA ASN A 447 -21.36 -0.78 -6.47
C ASN A 447 -22.36 -1.45 -7.45
N THR A 448 -23.41 -2.07 -6.91
CA THR A 448 -24.51 -2.65 -7.69
C THR A 448 -25.76 -1.79 -7.66
N LYS A 449 -26.59 -1.88 -8.70
CA LYS A 449 -27.94 -1.33 -8.66
C LYS A 449 -28.79 -2.12 -7.68
N LYS A 450 -29.51 -1.42 -6.80
CA LYS A 450 -30.53 -2.02 -5.92
C LYS A 450 -31.59 -2.73 -6.76
N GLN A 451 -31.84 -4.00 -6.45
CA GLN A 451 -32.81 -4.81 -7.16
C GLN A 451 -34.23 -4.44 -6.74
N VAL A 452 -35.19 -4.63 -7.65
CA VAL A 452 -36.60 -4.26 -7.43
C VAL A 452 -37.17 -4.87 -6.14
N PHE A 453 -36.85 -6.13 -5.82
CA PHE A 453 -37.38 -6.77 -4.61
C PHE A 453 -36.79 -6.20 -3.31
N GLU A 454 -35.59 -5.61 -3.35
CA GLU A 454 -34.98 -5.02 -2.15
C GLU A 454 -35.75 -3.76 -1.73
N TYR A 455 -36.23 -2.95 -2.70
CA TYR A 455 -37.15 -1.86 -2.41
C TYR A 455 -38.47 -2.37 -1.82
N VAL A 456 -38.92 -3.57 -2.21
CA VAL A 456 -40.12 -4.17 -1.62
C VAL A 456 -39.88 -4.55 -0.16
N TYR A 457 -38.69 -5.03 0.19
CA TYR A 457 -38.32 -5.28 1.57
C TYR A 457 -38.37 -4.00 2.41
N ASP A 458 -37.77 -2.90 1.93
CA ASP A 458 -37.82 -1.61 2.63
C ASP A 458 -39.28 -1.16 2.84
N ILE A 459 -40.09 -1.15 1.77
CA ILE A 459 -41.48 -0.69 1.83
C ILE A 459 -42.30 -1.50 2.84
N LEU A 460 -42.15 -2.83 2.82
CA LEU A 460 -42.86 -3.70 3.76
C LEU A 460 -42.33 -3.54 5.19
N GLY A 461 -41.02 -3.35 5.37
CA GLY A 461 -40.42 -3.08 6.67
C GLY A 461 -40.91 -1.77 7.28
N ASP A 462 -40.94 -0.70 6.48
CA ASP A 462 -41.38 0.64 6.89
C ASP A 462 -42.88 0.69 7.21
N LYS A 463 -43.69 0.01 6.38
CA LYS A 463 -45.15 -0.04 6.58
C LYS A 463 -45.56 -1.02 7.67
N ASN A 464 -44.72 -2.02 7.92
CA ASN A 464 -44.91 -3.06 8.93
C ASN A 464 -46.28 -3.77 8.86
N GLU A 465 -46.82 -3.91 7.64
CA GLU A 465 -48.07 -4.61 7.37
C GLU A 465 -48.05 -5.28 5.97
N PRO A 466 -48.83 -6.35 5.73
CA PRO A 466 -48.92 -6.95 4.41
C PRO A 466 -49.56 -6.01 3.38
N LEU A 467 -48.91 -5.84 2.24
CA LEU A 467 -49.40 -4.97 1.16
C LEU A 467 -49.66 -5.73 -0.13
N THR A 468 -50.67 -5.30 -0.88
CA THR A 468 -50.89 -5.79 -2.24
C THR A 468 -49.80 -5.29 -3.18
N VAL A 469 -49.51 -6.04 -4.24
CA VAL A 469 -48.54 -5.62 -5.27
C VAL A 469 -48.88 -4.26 -5.90
N TYR A 470 -50.15 -3.86 -5.89
CA TYR A 470 -50.58 -2.56 -6.40
C TYR A 470 -50.22 -1.44 -5.44
N GLN A 471 -50.49 -1.60 -4.13
CA GLN A 471 -50.08 -0.65 -3.10
C GLN A 471 -48.55 -0.52 -3.06
N ILE A 472 -47.81 -1.64 -3.14
CA ILE A 472 -46.35 -1.62 -3.19
C ILE A 472 -45.88 -0.85 -4.43
N TYR A 473 -46.51 -1.07 -5.60
CA TYR A 473 -46.16 -0.36 -6.83
C TYR A 473 -46.42 1.14 -6.73
N GLU A 474 -47.53 1.57 -6.13
CA GLU A 474 -47.84 2.99 -5.92
C GLU A 474 -46.81 3.68 -5.02
N ILE A 475 -46.47 3.06 -3.89
CA ILE A 475 -45.45 3.58 -2.96
C ILE A 475 -44.08 3.63 -3.66
N LEU A 476 -43.72 2.56 -4.39
CA LEU A 476 -42.46 2.47 -5.10
C LEU A 476 -42.35 3.54 -6.19
N ASN A 477 -43.39 3.72 -7.00
CA ASN A 477 -43.39 4.69 -8.10
C ASN A 477 -43.42 6.14 -7.61
N ALA A 478 -44.01 6.40 -6.43
CA ALA A 478 -44.03 7.72 -5.81
C ALA A 478 -42.65 8.14 -5.26
N ASN A 479 -41.91 7.21 -4.64
CA ASN A 479 -40.63 7.50 -4.01
C ASN A 479 -39.42 7.25 -4.93
N PHE A 480 -39.53 6.28 -5.82
CA PHE A 480 -38.47 5.81 -6.71
C PHE A 480 -39.04 5.55 -8.12
N PRO A 481 -39.31 6.62 -8.91
CA PRO A 481 -39.84 6.47 -10.25
C PRO A 481 -38.90 5.61 -11.12
N ASP A 482 -39.49 4.90 -12.10
CA ASP A 482 -38.80 4.05 -13.09
C ASP A 482 -38.09 2.78 -12.59
N VAL A 483 -38.12 2.46 -11.29
CA VAL A 483 -37.56 1.20 -10.75
C VAL A 483 -38.24 -0.05 -11.34
N THR A 484 -39.54 0.02 -11.61
CA THR A 484 -40.28 -1.06 -12.28
C THR A 484 -41.36 -0.49 -13.20
N LYS A 485 -41.59 -1.18 -14.32
CA LYS A 485 -42.49 -0.69 -15.39
C LYS A 485 -43.97 -0.69 -15.00
N ASN A 486 -44.39 -1.66 -14.19
CA ASN A 486 -45.77 -1.84 -13.77
C ASN A 486 -45.89 -2.91 -12.67
N ALA A 487 -47.06 -2.99 -12.03
CA ALA A 487 -47.37 -3.98 -11.00
C ALA A 487 -47.20 -5.46 -11.46
N LYS A 488 -47.35 -5.76 -12.77
CA LYS A 488 -47.13 -7.14 -13.29
C LYS A 488 -45.64 -7.50 -13.32
N ALA A 489 -44.78 -6.56 -13.73
CA ALA A 489 -43.33 -6.75 -13.67
C ALA A 489 -42.85 -6.87 -12.22
N LEU A 490 -43.37 -6.01 -11.32
CA LEU A 490 -43.10 -6.06 -9.89
C LEU A 490 -43.45 -7.42 -9.28
N ARG A 491 -44.65 -7.94 -9.59
CA ARG A 491 -45.09 -9.28 -9.16
C ARG A 491 -44.08 -10.36 -9.53
N GLY A 492 -43.56 -10.34 -10.75
CA GLY A 492 -42.58 -11.32 -11.20
C GLY A 492 -41.28 -11.26 -10.37
N SER A 493 -40.86 -10.05 -9.97
CA SER A 493 -39.71 -9.87 -9.06
C SER A 493 -40.00 -10.37 -7.65
N CYS A 494 -41.18 -10.06 -7.08
CA CYS A 494 -41.57 -10.53 -5.75
C CYS A 494 -41.63 -12.06 -5.67
N GLN A 495 -42.09 -12.74 -6.71
CA GLN A 495 -42.18 -14.21 -6.74
C GLN A 495 -40.82 -14.93 -6.68
N ARG A 496 -39.74 -14.27 -7.10
CA ARG A 496 -38.37 -14.81 -7.03
C ARG A 496 -37.62 -14.38 -5.78
N ALA A 497 -38.21 -13.50 -4.96
CA ALA A 497 -37.57 -12.95 -3.78
C ALA A 497 -37.63 -13.98 -2.64
N PRO A 498 -36.49 -14.43 -2.09
CA PRO A 498 -36.46 -15.54 -1.13
C PRO A 498 -37.10 -15.21 0.22
N ASN A 499 -37.06 -13.94 0.64
CA ASN A 499 -37.51 -13.51 1.97
C ASN A 499 -38.89 -12.82 1.93
N LEU A 500 -39.65 -13.01 0.84
CA LEU A 500 -41.05 -12.62 0.77
C LEU A 500 -41.97 -13.83 0.96
N ILE A 501 -43.03 -13.64 1.75
CA ILE A 501 -44.19 -14.51 1.78
C ILE A 501 -45.34 -13.88 1.02
N TYR A 502 -46.25 -14.71 0.52
CA TYR A 502 -47.47 -14.25 -0.15
C TYR A 502 -48.71 -14.76 0.58
N PHE A 503 -49.81 -14.00 0.55
CA PHE A 503 -51.06 -14.38 1.21
C PHE A 503 -52.07 -14.87 0.17
N GLY A 504 -52.24 -16.20 0.08
CA GLY A 504 -53.20 -16.80 -0.85
C GLY A 504 -52.93 -16.48 -2.32
N ARG A 505 -53.96 -16.02 -3.05
CA ARG A 505 -53.88 -15.63 -4.46
C ARG A 505 -54.14 -14.14 -4.68
N SER A 506 -54.19 -13.34 -3.61
CA SER A 506 -54.54 -11.91 -3.68
C SER A 506 -53.39 -11.03 -4.18
N SER A 507 -52.19 -11.58 -4.37
CA SER A 507 -50.99 -10.78 -4.68
C SER A 507 -50.54 -9.87 -3.54
N THR A 508 -50.92 -10.23 -2.31
CA THR A 508 -50.45 -9.57 -1.10
C THR A 508 -49.16 -10.22 -0.64
N TYR A 509 -48.16 -9.42 -0.29
CA TYR A 509 -46.85 -9.86 0.14
C TYR A 509 -46.56 -9.37 1.56
N GLY A 510 -45.73 -10.11 2.27
CA GLY A 510 -45.18 -9.74 3.58
C GLY A 510 -43.75 -10.25 3.72
N LEU A 511 -43.08 -9.89 4.81
CA LEU A 511 -41.73 -10.35 5.09
C LEU A 511 -41.75 -11.76 5.70
N LYS A 512 -40.78 -12.60 5.32
CA LYS A 512 -40.68 -13.98 5.80
C LYS A 512 -40.50 -14.09 7.32
N ASN A 513 -39.73 -13.18 7.92
CA ASN A 513 -39.53 -13.11 9.38
C ASN A 513 -40.82 -12.79 10.16
N TRP A 514 -41.90 -12.33 9.49
CA TRP A 514 -43.18 -12.14 10.17
C TRP A 514 -43.85 -13.46 10.53
N GLU A 515 -43.49 -14.59 9.91
CA GLU A 515 -44.00 -15.91 10.31
C GLU A 515 -43.49 -16.37 11.69
N ASP A 516 -42.51 -15.67 12.27
CA ASP A 516 -42.10 -15.87 13.67
C ASP A 516 -43.20 -15.43 14.64
N ASN A 517 -44.14 -14.59 14.19
CA ASN A 517 -45.36 -14.27 14.91
C ASN A 517 -46.44 -15.33 14.64
N GLU A 518 -46.98 -15.95 15.70
CA GLU A 518 -47.99 -17.01 15.62
C GLU A 518 -49.29 -16.64 14.87
N SER A 519 -49.52 -15.35 14.61
CA SER A 519 -50.70 -14.86 13.88
C SER A 519 -50.49 -14.70 12.37
N ILE A 520 -49.26 -14.78 11.86
CA ILE A 520 -48.95 -14.57 10.45
C ILE A 520 -48.41 -15.85 9.84
N LYS A 521 -49.03 -16.26 8.73
CA LYS A 521 -48.55 -17.37 7.92
C LYS A 521 -48.71 -17.07 6.43
N GLY A 522 -47.65 -17.29 5.67
CA GLY A 522 -47.64 -17.22 4.22
C GLY A 522 -48.31 -18.42 3.56
N GLY A 523 -48.49 -18.33 2.24
CA GLY A 523 -49.03 -19.39 1.41
C GLY A 523 -50.55 -19.38 1.26
N THR A 524 -51.04 -20.45 0.65
CA THR A 524 -52.45 -20.70 0.36
C THR A 524 -53.09 -21.55 1.46
N ILE A 525 -54.43 -21.61 1.48
CA ILE A 525 -55.18 -22.55 2.34
C ILE A 525 -54.63 -23.97 2.19
N ARG A 526 -54.26 -24.40 0.98
CA ARG A 526 -53.71 -25.74 0.72
C ARG A 526 -52.36 -25.94 1.37
N SER A 527 -51.40 -25.02 1.16
CA SER A 527 -50.06 -25.17 1.73
C SER A 527 -50.09 -25.13 3.27
N ILE A 528 -50.94 -24.28 3.85
CA ILE A 528 -51.13 -24.23 5.31
C ILE A 528 -51.77 -25.54 5.82
N THR A 529 -52.76 -26.08 5.09
CA THR A 529 -53.37 -27.38 5.42
C THR A 529 -52.35 -28.51 5.34
N GLU A 530 -51.52 -28.52 4.30
CA GLU A 530 -50.49 -29.53 4.11
C GLU A 530 -49.48 -29.51 5.25
N GLU A 531 -48.96 -28.33 5.60
CA GLU A 531 -48.05 -28.14 6.73
C GLU A 531 -48.67 -28.60 8.05
N TYR A 532 -49.94 -28.27 8.30
CA TYR A 532 -50.66 -28.74 9.48
C TYR A 532 -50.75 -30.27 9.52
N LEU A 533 -51.16 -30.91 8.42
CA LEU A 533 -51.33 -32.36 8.33
C LEU A 533 -49.98 -33.12 8.34
N LEU A 534 -48.87 -32.47 8.01
CA LEU A 534 -47.54 -33.08 8.16
C LEU A 534 -47.23 -33.45 9.62
N ASN A 535 -47.83 -32.77 10.59
CA ASN A 535 -47.63 -33.03 12.02
C ASN A 535 -48.43 -34.23 12.57
N PHE A 536 -49.29 -34.87 11.76
CA PHE A 536 -50.15 -35.97 12.21
C PHE A 536 -49.98 -37.23 11.37
N ASN A 537 -50.00 -38.40 12.02
CA ASN A 537 -49.96 -39.70 11.32
C ASN A 537 -51.34 -40.19 10.86
N SER A 538 -52.41 -39.53 11.29
CA SER A 538 -53.79 -39.83 10.90
C SER A 538 -54.44 -38.66 10.17
N PRO A 539 -55.42 -38.91 9.29
CA PRO A 539 -56.31 -37.87 8.76
C PRO A 539 -56.97 -37.05 9.86
N LYS A 540 -57.27 -35.79 9.54
CA LYS A 540 -57.95 -34.83 10.43
C LYS A 540 -59.30 -34.41 9.88
N HIS A 541 -60.26 -34.16 10.76
CA HIS A 541 -61.56 -33.69 10.32
C HIS A 541 -61.45 -32.25 9.81
N ILE A 542 -62.29 -31.87 8.84
CA ILE A 542 -62.27 -30.52 8.27
C ILE A 542 -62.41 -29.41 9.31
N PHE A 543 -63.10 -29.67 10.43
CA PHE A 543 -63.25 -28.70 11.52
C PHE A 543 -61.94 -28.42 12.26
N GLU A 544 -61.13 -29.44 12.55
CA GLU A 544 -59.80 -29.25 13.16
C GLU A 544 -58.89 -28.47 12.20
N ILE A 545 -58.96 -28.78 10.90
CA ILE A 545 -58.23 -28.04 9.86
C ILE A 545 -58.70 -26.58 9.78
N THR A 546 -60.01 -26.35 9.88
CA THR A 546 -60.61 -25.01 9.85
C THR A 546 -60.16 -24.18 11.05
N GLU A 547 -60.16 -24.76 12.25
CA GLU A 547 -59.66 -24.10 13.46
C GLU A 547 -58.19 -23.70 13.30
N HIS A 548 -57.35 -24.59 12.75
CA HIS A 548 -55.97 -24.24 12.48
C HIS A 548 -55.84 -23.09 11.46
N ILE A 549 -56.56 -23.16 10.35
CA ILE A 549 -56.47 -22.16 9.27
C ILE A 549 -57.03 -20.80 9.69
N ASN A 550 -58.07 -20.78 10.53
CA ASN A 550 -58.70 -19.55 11.02
C ASN A 550 -57.82 -18.72 11.94
N ARG A 551 -56.67 -19.26 12.41
CA ARG A 551 -55.61 -18.45 13.03
C ARG A 551 -54.96 -17.47 12.05
N PHE A 552 -55.01 -17.76 10.74
CA PHE A 552 -54.28 -17.04 9.71
C PHE A 552 -55.16 -16.48 8.59
N ARG A 553 -56.37 -17.04 8.39
CA ARG A 553 -57.27 -16.71 7.27
C ARG A 553 -58.72 -16.76 7.72
N ASP A 554 -59.49 -15.74 7.39
CA ASP A 554 -60.95 -15.78 7.62
C ASP A 554 -61.63 -16.67 6.57
N THR A 555 -62.07 -17.87 6.98
CA THR A 555 -62.76 -18.83 6.11
C THR A 555 -63.62 -19.82 6.91
N ASN A 556 -64.22 -20.79 6.21
CA ASN A 556 -65.06 -21.82 6.81
C ASN A 556 -64.78 -23.21 6.24
N ALA A 557 -65.23 -24.24 6.96
CA ALA A 557 -65.00 -25.65 6.63
C ALA A 557 -65.48 -26.04 5.23
N LYS A 558 -66.63 -25.52 4.80
CA LYS A 558 -67.18 -25.79 3.46
C LYS A 558 -66.26 -25.26 2.36
N ASN A 559 -65.76 -24.03 2.53
CA ASN A 559 -64.85 -23.40 1.57
C ASN A 559 -63.48 -24.09 1.55
N ILE A 560 -62.93 -24.44 2.72
CA ILE A 560 -61.67 -25.19 2.79
C ILE A 560 -61.83 -26.55 2.11
N HIS A 561 -62.88 -27.33 2.45
CA HIS A 561 -63.07 -28.65 1.89
C HIS A 561 -63.26 -28.62 0.37
N ALA A 562 -64.04 -27.66 -0.14
CA ALA A 562 -64.19 -27.45 -1.58
C ALA A 562 -62.85 -27.06 -2.23
N ASN A 563 -62.05 -26.20 -1.57
CA ASN A 563 -60.74 -25.78 -2.07
C ASN A 563 -59.75 -26.94 -2.18
N LEU A 564 -59.71 -27.83 -1.18
CA LEU A 564 -58.88 -29.04 -1.13
C LEU A 564 -59.34 -30.10 -2.15
N LYS A 565 -60.65 -30.20 -2.40
CA LYS A 565 -61.20 -31.09 -3.42
C LYS A 565 -60.84 -30.68 -4.85
N LEU A 566 -60.66 -29.39 -5.08
CA LEU A 566 -60.18 -28.83 -6.35
C LEU A 566 -58.65 -28.88 -6.47
N ASP A 567 -57.96 -29.66 -5.64
CA ASP A 567 -56.53 -29.84 -5.72
C ASP A 567 -56.15 -30.83 -6.83
N GLU A 568 -55.50 -30.33 -7.89
CA GLU A 568 -55.09 -31.13 -9.03
C GLU A 568 -53.72 -31.80 -8.82
N SER A 569 -52.95 -31.36 -7.82
CA SER A 569 -51.65 -31.97 -7.49
C SER A 569 -51.76 -33.33 -6.80
N GLY A 570 -52.95 -33.70 -6.33
CA GLY A 570 -53.18 -34.96 -5.64
C GLY A 570 -52.50 -35.01 -4.26
N THR A 571 -52.25 -33.86 -3.65
CA THR A 571 -51.57 -33.74 -2.35
C THR A 571 -52.43 -34.31 -1.22
N PHE A 572 -53.74 -34.10 -1.31
CA PHE A 572 -54.70 -34.48 -0.27
C PHE A 572 -55.42 -35.78 -0.63
N GLU A 573 -55.60 -36.64 0.36
CA GLU A 573 -56.48 -37.79 0.32
C GLU A 573 -57.76 -37.45 1.09
N LEU A 574 -58.90 -37.43 0.39
CA LEU A 574 -60.21 -37.12 0.97
C LEU A 574 -60.94 -38.39 1.36
N PHE A 575 -61.42 -38.45 2.60
CA PHE A 575 -62.15 -39.57 3.16
C PHE A 575 -63.64 -39.23 3.36
N PRO A 576 -64.51 -40.24 3.47
CA PRO A 576 -65.91 -40.03 3.87
C PRO A 576 -66.02 -39.25 5.19
N GLN A 577 -67.14 -38.54 5.37
CA GLN A 577 -67.40 -37.71 6.55
C GLN A 577 -66.35 -36.61 6.77
N SER A 578 -65.89 -35.97 5.70
CA SER A 578 -65.05 -34.75 5.72
C SER A 578 -63.68 -34.89 6.40
N PHE A 579 -63.15 -36.10 6.55
CA PHE A 579 -61.77 -36.31 6.95
C PHE A 579 -60.81 -36.07 5.78
N VAL A 580 -59.68 -35.44 6.06
CA VAL A 580 -58.64 -35.12 5.07
C VAL A 580 -57.29 -35.58 5.61
N GLY A 581 -56.55 -36.32 4.80
CA GLY A 581 -55.15 -36.67 5.06
C GLY A 581 -54.24 -36.26 3.91
N LEU A 582 -52.94 -36.47 4.08
CA LEU A 582 -51.97 -36.37 2.99
C LEU A 582 -51.86 -37.66 2.20
N LYS A 583 -51.81 -37.57 0.87
CA LYS A 583 -51.66 -38.72 -0.03
C LYS A 583 -50.36 -39.47 0.21
N ILE A 584 -49.27 -38.77 0.51
CA ILE A 584 -47.97 -39.36 0.82
C ILE A 584 -48.00 -40.29 2.04
N LYS A 585 -48.95 -40.08 2.96
CA LYS A 585 -49.16 -40.90 4.17
C LYS A 585 -50.28 -41.94 4.00
N SER A 586 -50.85 -42.10 2.80
CA SER A 586 -51.99 -43.01 2.53
C SER A 586 -51.76 -44.47 2.95
N LYS A 587 -50.51 -44.91 3.02
CA LYS A 587 -50.13 -46.27 3.42
C LYS A 587 -49.94 -46.45 4.93
N TYR A 588 -50.07 -45.39 5.73
CA TYR A 588 -49.88 -45.47 7.18
C TYR A 588 -50.99 -46.33 7.80
N PRO A 589 -50.70 -47.17 8.82
CA PRO A 589 -51.72 -48.00 9.47
C PRO A 589 -52.94 -47.20 9.98
N GLU A 590 -52.70 -45.98 10.47
CA GLU A 590 -53.70 -45.08 11.02
C GLU A 590 -54.71 -44.59 9.97
N TYR A 591 -54.36 -44.65 8.67
CA TYR A 591 -55.25 -44.27 7.57
C TYR A 591 -56.29 -45.36 7.25
N GLN A 592 -55.99 -46.63 7.56
CA GLN A 592 -56.80 -47.77 7.10
C GLN A 592 -58.26 -47.71 7.57
N LYS A 593 -58.48 -47.26 8.82
CA LYS A 593 -59.84 -47.11 9.37
C LYS A 593 -60.69 -46.11 8.57
N TYR A 594 -60.09 -45.06 8.01
CA TYR A 594 -60.82 -44.01 7.30
C TYR A 594 -61.31 -44.45 5.91
N TYR A 595 -60.63 -45.40 5.26
CA TYR A 595 -61.10 -46.00 4.01
C TYR A 595 -62.37 -46.84 4.18
N THR A 596 -62.58 -47.40 5.37
CA THR A 596 -63.75 -48.25 5.67
C THR A 596 -64.97 -47.46 6.17
N ILE A 597 -64.87 -46.14 6.36
CA ILE A 597 -65.99 -45.33 6.83
C ILE A 597 -67.11 -45.36 5.77
N PRO A 598 -68.37 -45.68 6.16
CA PRO A 598 -69.48 -45.68 5.22
C PRO A 598 -69.73 -44.29 4.62
N ARG A 599 -69.84 -44.21 3.28
CA ARG A 599 -70.19 -42.96 2.57
C ARG A 599 -71.50 -42.35 3.05
N PHE A 600 -72.48 -43.18 3.40
CA PHE A 600 -73.79 -42.76 3.88
C PHE A 600 -73.95 -42.94 5.41
N LEU A 601 -72.87 -42.81 6.19
CA LEU A 601 -72.93 -42.94 7.64
C LEU A 601 -73.94 -41.98 8.27
N GLY A 602 -74.03 -40.74 7.78
CA GLY A 602 -75.05 -39.78 8.22
C GLY A 602 -76.49 -40.31 8.13
N LYS A 603 -76.85 -41.03 7.06
CA LYS A 603 -78.17 -41.68 6.94
C LYS A 603 -78.38 -42.76 8.01
N SER A 604 -77.32 -43.51 8.32
CA SER A 604 -77.36 -44.56 9.36
C SER A 604 -77.54 -43.95 10.75
N ILE A 605 -76.86 -42.82 11.01
CA ILE A 605 -77.01 -42.02 12.23
C ILE A 605 -78.45 -41.50 12.35
N MET A 606 -78.99 -40.89 11.30
CA MET A 606 -80.36 -40.36 11.34
C MET A 606 -81.42 -41.46 11.46
N ALA A 607 -81.21 -42.62 10.85
CA ALA A 607 -82.09 -43.79 11.02
C ALA A 607 -82.07 -44.28 12.47
N PHE A 608 -80.91 -44.32 13.12
CA PHE A 608 -80.79 -44.66 14.53
C PHE A 608 -81.48 -43.64 15.46
N LEU A 609 -81.51 -42.37 15.08
CA LEU A 609 -82.20 -41.30 15.80
C LEU A 609 -83.73 -41.25 15.55
N ARG A 610 -84.24 -41.82 14.46
CA ARG A 610 -85.65 -41.69 14.02
C ARG A 610 -86.69 -42.14 15.05
N ASN A 611 -86.36 -43.13 15.88
CA ASN A 611 -87.27 -43.70 16.87
C ASN A 611 -86.88 -43.34 18.31
N LYS A 612 -86.09 -42.29 18.52
CA LYS A 612 -85.61 -41.88 19.84
C LYS A 612 -86.04 -40.43 20.12
N GLU A 613 -86.86 -40.24 21.14
CA GLU A 613 -87.32 -38.90 21.55
C GLU A 613 -86.16 -38.06 22.10
N GLN A 614 -85.23 -38.67 22.84
CA GLN A 614 -84.04 -38.02 23.38
C GLN A 614 -82.92 -39.05 23.58
N LEU A 615 -81.70 -38.78 23.10
CA LEU A 615 -80.53 -39.68 23.22
C LEU A 615 -79.33 -38.91 23.75
N PHE A 616 -78.59 -39.44 24.73
CA PHE A 616 -77.34 -38.80 25.15
C PHE A 616 -76.29 -38.84 24.04
N ILE A 617 -75.54 -37.76 23.89
CA ILE A 617 -74.50 -37.64 22.86
C ILE A 617 -73.46 -38.77 22.96
N ASN A 618 -73.12 -39.21 24.18
CA ASN A 618 -72.19 -40.32 24.40
C ASN A 618 -72.73 -41.65 23.85
N ASP A 619 -74.04 -41.89 23.92
CA ASP A 619 -74.65 -43.08 23.33
C ASP A 619 -74.59 -43.03 21.80
N LEU A 620 -74.74 -41.84 21.23
CA LEU A 620 -74.59 -41.64 19.80
C LEU A 620 -73.13 -41.80 19.34
N ILE A 621 -72.17 -41.29 20.12
CA ILE A 621 -70.74 -41.48 19.90
C ILE A 621 -70.40 -42.97 19.94
N ASN A 622 -70.89 -43.71 20.94
CA ASN A 622 -70.69 -45.16 21.05
C ASN A 622 -71.31 -45.91 19.87
N PHE A 623 -72.50 -45.49 19.42
CA PHE A 623 -73.11 -46.05 18.21
C PHE A 623 -72.25 -45.80 16.97
N VAL A 624 -71.79 -44.56 16.74
CA VAL A 624 -70.93 -44.23 15.59
C VAL A 624 -69.60 -44.99 15.67
N SER A 625 -68.99 -45.04 16.84
CA SER A 625 -67.71 -45.74 17.08
C SER A 625 -67.84 -47.26 16.94
N SER A 626 -68.98 -47.86 17.30
CA SER A 626 -69.21 -49.31 17.09
C SER A 626 -69.56 -49.68 15.64
N LYS A 627 -70.11 -48.74 14.87
CA LYS A 627 -70.38 -48.90 13.43
C LYS A 627 -69.19 -48.56 12.54
N THR A 628 -68.15 -47.99 13.13
CA THR A 628 -66.90 -47.60 12.46
C THR A 628 -65.71 -48.11 13.28
N ASN A 629 -64.50 -47.69 12.95
CA ASN A 629 -63.32 -47.87 13.81
C ASN A 629 -62.78 -46.49 14.27
N LEU A 630 -63.66 -45.49 14.35
CA LEU A 630 -63.31 -44.13 14.76
C LEU A 630 -63.15 -44.02 16.27
N SER A 631 -62.29 -43.10 16.71
CA SER A 631 -62.22 -42.74 18.13
C SER A 631 -63.48 -41.96 18.54
N SER A 632 -63.72 -41.85 19.85
CA SER A 632 -64.82 -41.04 20.38
C SER A 632 -64.77 -39.59 19.89
N ASP A 633 -63.58 -39.01 19.78
CA ASP A 633 -63.37 -37.64 19.30
C ASP A 633 -63.70 -37.50 17.81
N ASP A 634 -63.21 -38.43 16.98
CA ASP A 634 -63.53 -38.47 15.54
C ASP A 634 -65.04 -38.65 15.31
N ALA A 635 -65.66 -39.55 16.09
CA ALA A 635 -67.10 -39.79 16.04
C ALA A 635 -67.91 -38.54 16.44
N LEU A 636 -67.45 -37.82 17.47
CA LEU A 636 -68.05 -36.54 17.87
C LEU A 636 -67.95 -35.50 16.74
N LEU A 637 -66.82 -35.41 16.04
CA LEU A 637 -66.65 -34.49 14.91
C LEU A 637 -67.63 -34.79 13.76
N VAL A 638 -67.88 -36.07 13.45
CA VAL A 638 -68.92 -36.48 12.49
C VAL A 638 -70.33 -36.07 12.95
N ILE A 639 -70.64 -36.25 14.23
CA ILE A 639 -71.94 -35.85 14.80
C ILE A 639 -72.11 -34.32 14.75
N ARG A 640 -71.06 -33.56 15.10
CA ARG A 640 -71.05 -32.09 14.99
C ARG A 640 -71.21 -31.62 13.56
N GLN A 641 -70.66 -32.32 12.57
CA GLN A 641 -70.87 -31.99 11.16
C GLN A 641 -72.36 -32.09 10.80
N LEU A 642 -73.06 -33.14 11.25
CA LEU A 642 -74.50 -33.30 11.04
C LEU A 642 -75.34 -32.22 11.75
N GLU A 643 -74.88 -31.75 12.92
CA GLU A 643 -75.48 -30.61 13.62
C GLU A 643 -75.37 -29.33 12.79
N VAL A 644 -74.16 -29.01 12.31
CA VAL A 644 -73.88 -27.84 11.47
C VAL A 644 -74.69 -27.88 10.16
N ASP A 645 -74.83 -29.05 9.57
CA ASP A 645 -75.64 -29.28 8.36
C ASP A 645 -77.16 -29.29 8.66
N LYS A 646 -77.54 -29.09 9.93
CA LYS A 646 -78.92 -29.01 10.44
C LYS A 646 -79.72 -30.30 10.32
N TYR A 647 -79.05 -31.45 10.27
CA TYR A 647 -79.72 -32.76 10.30
C TYR A 647 -80.16 -33.16 11.71
N LEU A 648 -79.41 -32.74 12.73
CA LEU A 648 -79.71 -32.98 14.14
C LEU A 648 -79.46 -31.69 14.96
N ILE A 649 -79.95 -31.68 16.20
CA ILE A 649 -79.71 -30.61 17.18
C ILE A 649 -79.08 -31.25 18.41
N ILE A 650 -78.05 -30.61 19.00
CA ILE A 650 -77.43 -31.02 20.25
C ILE A 650 -77.73 -29.99 21.32
N GLU A 651 -78.52 -30.36 22.32
CA GLU A 651 -78.91 -29.51 23.45
C GLU A 651 -78.72 -30.26 24.76
N ASN A 652 -78.06 -29.63 25.75
CA ASN A 652 -77.85 -30.19 27.09
C ASN A 652 -77.30 -31.64 27.08
N SER A 653 -76.31 -31.92 26.22
CA SER A 653 -75.73 -33.26 26.01
C SER A 653 -76.68 -34.32 25.46
N THR A 654 -77.84 -33.90 24.95
CA THR A 654 -78.80 -34.76 24.27
C THR A 654 -78.92 -34.39 22.80
N VAL A 655 -79.18 -35.39 21.95
CA VAL A 655 -79.25 -35.25 20.50
C VAL A 655 -80.66 -35.57 20.04
N VAL A 656 -81.23 -34.65 19.26
CA VAL A 656 -82.58 -34.78 18.69
C VAL A 656 -82.52 -34.70 17.16
N ASN A 657 -83.33 -35.51 16.49
CA ASN A 657 -83.46 -35.47 15.04
C ASN A 657 -84.21 -34.19 14.61
N ASN A 658 -83.61 -33.39 13.71
CA ASN A 658 -84.18 -32.12 13.25
C ASN A 658 -85.15 -32.27 12.05
N GLY A 659 -85.58 -33.49 11.73
CA GLY A 659 -86.63 -33.76 10.74
C GLY A 659 -86.25 -33.53 9.27
N LYS A 660 -85.02 -33.09 8.97
CA LYS A 660 -84.52 -33.00 7.59
C LYS A 660 -84.04 -34.36 7.09
N TYR A 661 -84.90 -35.12 6.42
CA TYR A 661 -84.49 -36.09 5.39
C TYR A 661 -85.59 -36.31 4.37
#